data_AF-A0A972BRY8-F1
#
_entry.id   AF-A0A972BRY8-F1
#
_cell.length_a   1.000
_cell.length_b   1.000
_cell.length_c   1.000
_cell.angle_alpha   90.00
_cell.angle_beta   90.00
_cell.angle_gamma   90.00
#
_symmetry.space_group_name_H-M   'P 1'
#
loop_
_entity.id
_entity.type
_entity.pdbx_description
1 polymer ?
#
loop_
_entity_poly.entity_id
_entity_poly.type
_entity_poly.pdbx_seq_one_letter_code
_entity_poly.pdbx_strand_id
1 'polypeptide(L)'
;MEGAKYVDYEAVKPSEIFGCNVFNDTVMRERLPKATYKALKKTIDEGLPLDSAVAEVVANAMKDWAIEKGATHYTHWFQPMTGVTAEKHNSFISPTSDGRIIMEFSGKELIKGESDASSFPSGGLRATFEARGYTAWDCTSPAFLKEDASGATLCIPTAFCSYTGEALDKKTPLLRSMEALSKQALRILRLFGDTTTTKVIPTVGAEQEYFLVDRELYNKRMDLVFTGRTLFGARPPKGQELDDHYYGTIKERIASFMKELDVTLWKMGVSAKTKHNEVAPAQHELAPIFTTANIATDHNQLTMETMKKIAQRHGLVCLLHEKPFAGINGSGKHNNWSMSTNDGYNLLDPGKTPHENAKFLVFLCAVIKAIDEYPELLRMSASSAGNDHRLGKSEAPPAIISVFLGEQLTDILIQLENGGVVCSKRREKLQIGVSTLPVLRKDSTDRNRTSPLAFTGNKFEFRMVPSSASIADANVVLNTIVAEALSQIADRLEKAEDFHAEVQKVLKEIVVKHKRIIFNGNGYSKEWEEEAARRGLPNIKSTVDAIPHLISEKSIALFEKHKVLSKSELYSRYEIHLEAYIKQINIEALTMLEMSKRQIMPAVIKYINELASGINAVKATGCGADTSAQEGLLREISAVLASFKKKVGKLESLVSEAAEMHENTYNKACFYRDKVLVAMDDLRNDGDKLETLVDKEVWPMPTYSELLFFV
;
A
#
# COMPACT_ATOMS: atom_id res chain seq x y z
N MET A 1 24.11 -25.10 -4.16
CA MET A 1 24.69 -24.00 -4.96
C MET A 1 24.78 -24.44 -6.42
N GLU A 2 23.65 -24.49 -7.13
CA GLU A 2 23.68 -24.43 -8.59
C GLU A 2 23.75 -22.95 -8.96
N GLY A 3 24.73 -22.59 -9.78
CA GLY A 3 25.05 -21.20 -10.10
C GLY A 3 23.84 -20.46 -10.67
N ALA A 4 23.58 -19.26 -10.14
CA ALA A 4 22.68 -18.32 -10.77
C ALA A 4 23.10 -18.15 -12.23
N LYS A 5 22.28 -18.64 -13.17
CA LYS A 5 22.45 -18.31 -14.58
C LYS A 5 22.33 -16.80 -14.66
N TYR A 6 23.45 -16.11 -14.90
CA TYR A 6 23.42 -14.72 -15.35
C TYR A 6 22.53 -14.70 -16.59
N VAL A 7 21.33 -14.14 -16.47
CA VAL A 7 20.51 -13.90 -17.64
C VAL A 7 21.21 -12.76 -18.36
N ASP A 8 21.82 -13.08 -19.49
CA ASP A 8 22.50 -12.13 -20.35
C ASP A 8 21.44 -11.24 -21.00
N TYR A 9 21.04 -10.21 -20.26
CA TYR A 9 20.23 -9.13 -20.80
C TYR A 9 21.17 -8.29 -21.67
N GLU A 10 21.29 -8.63 -22.96
CA GLU A 10 21.87 -7.76 -24.00
C GLU A 10 21.46 -6.31 -23.73
N ALA A 11 22.33 -5.34 -24.02
CA ALA A 11 22.15 -3.92 -23.71
C ALA A 11 20.72 -3.37 -24.00
N VAL A 12 19.80 -3.55 -23.05
CA VAL A 12 18.39 -3.21 -23.22
C VAL A 12 18.28 -1.70 -23.14
N LYS A 13 17.97 -1.07 -24.26
CA LYS A 13 17.69 0.37 -24.32
C LYS A 13 16.25 0.61 -23.84
N PRO A 14 16.05 1.32 -22.71
CA PRO A 14 14.71 1.57 -22.18
C PRO A 14 13.79 2.24 -23.21
N SER A 15 14.33 3.12 -24.06
CA SER A 15 13.58 3.82 -25.11
C SER A 15 12.96 2.90 -26.17
N GLU A 16 13.52 1.72 -26.40
CA GLU A 16 13.04 0.77 -27.41
C GLU A 16 12.00 -0.20 -26.83
N ILE A 17 12.05 -0.47 -25.52
CA ILE A 17 11.15 -1.44 -24.86
C ILE A 17 10.02 -0.81 -24.06
N PHE A 18 10.11 0.48 -23.72
CA PHE A 18 9.14 1.10 -22.83
C PHE A 18 7.73 1.08 -23.43
N GLY A 19 6.78 0.49 -22.70
CA GLY A 19 5.39 0.36 -23.12
C GLY A 19 5.19 -0.55 -24.32
N CYS A 20 6.17 -1.38 -24.72
CA CYS A 20 6.05 -2.26 -25.88
C CYS A 20 4.96 -3.33 -25.70
N ASN A 21 4.60 -3.65 -24.44
CA ASN A 21 3.54 -4.59 -24.09
C ASN A 21 2.26 -3.85 -23.67
N VAL A 22 2.07 -2.60 -24.10
CA VAL A 22 0.87 -1.81 -23.80
C VAL A 22 0.21 -1.39 -25.10
N PHE A 23 -1.11 -1.55 -25.20
CA PHE A 23 -1.92 -1.04 -26.31
C PHE A 23 -2.13 0.48 -26.12
N ASN A 24 -1.02 1.22 -26.21
CA ASN A 24 -0.91 2.65 -25.90
C ASN A 24 -1.40 3.54 -27.07
N ASP A 25 -1.37 4.86 -26.88
CA ASP A 25 -1.84 5.83 -27.90
C ASP A 25 -1.12 5.68 -29.25
N THR A 26 0.18 5.37 -29.24
CA THR A 26 0.96 5.13 -30.46
C THR A 26 0.43 3.92 -31.22
N VAL A 27 0.27 2.79 -30.52
CA VAL A 27 -0.27 1.54 -31.11
C VAL A 27 -1.71 1.76 -31.60
N MET A 28 -2.54 2.41 -30.79
CA MET A 28 -3.92 2.74 -31.16
C MET A 28 -3.98 3.59 -32.44
N ARG A 29 -3.09 4.57 -32.59
CA ARG A 29 -3.03 5.44 -33.78
C ARG A 29 -2.57 4.71 -35.03
N GLU A 30 -1.64 3.75 -34.88
CA GLU A 30 -1.12 2.94 -35.98
C GLU A 30 -2.12 1.89 -36.46
N ARG A 31 -2.86 1.28 -35.53
CA ARG A 31 -3.72 0.11 -35.80
C ARG A 31 -5.17 0.46 -36.08
N LEU A 32 -5.71 1.52 -35.46
CA LEU A 32 -7.13 1.85 -35.59
C LEU A 32 -7.39 2.77 -36.80
N PRO A 33 -8.53 2.60 -37.49
CA PRO A 33 -8.98 3.59 -38.47
C PRO A 33 -9.07 4.99 -37.85
N LYS A 34 -8.69 6.02 -38.62
CA LYS A 34 -8.61 7.41 -38.12
C LYS A 34 -9.89 7.91 -37.44
N ALA A 35 -11.06 7.50 -37.93
CA ALA A 35 -12.35 7.85 -37.32
C ALA A 35 -12.55 7.16 -35.96
N THR A 36 -12.29 5.85 -35.89
CA THR A 36 -12.37 5.05 -34.66
C THR A 36 -11.38 5.54 -33.60
N TYR A 37 -10.14 5.83 -33.99
CA TYR A 37 -9.12 6.40 -33.08
C TYR A 37 -9.60 7.73 -32.47
N LYS A 38 -10.11 8.65 -33.29
CA LYS A 38 -10.64 9.93 -32.80
C LYS A 38 -11.84 9.75 -31.88
N ALA A 39 -12.75 8.82 -32.21
CA ALA A 39 -13.90 8.51 -31.37
C ALA A 39 -13.48 7.94 -30.02
N LEU A 40 -12.59 6.94 -30.00
CA LEU A 40 -12.05 6.35 -28.78
C LEU A 40 -11.30 7.38 -27.93
N LYS A 41 -10.46 8.21 -28.56
CA LYS A 41 -9.71 9.26 -27.85
C LYS A 41 -10.66 10.27 -27.20
N LYS A 42 -11.73 10.67 -27.91
CA LYS A 42 -12.78 11.51 -27.36
C LYS A 42 -13.49 10.83 -26.18
N THR A 43 -13.83 9.54 -26.28
CA THR A 43 -14.42 8.76 -25.19
C THR A 43 -13.54 8.76 -23.94
N ILE A 44 -12.23 8.58 -24.09
CA ILE A 44 -11.26 8.58 -22.98
C ILE A 44 -11.11 9.97 -22.36
N ASP A 45 -10.97 11.00 -23.19
CA ASP A 45 -10.70 12.37 -22.73
C ASP A 45 -11.94 13.02 -22.10
N GLU A 46 -13.13 12.77 -22.65
CA GLU A 46 -14.42 13.32 -22.17
C GLU A 46 -15.16 12.40 -21.18
N GLY A 47 -14.72 11.15 -21.00
CA GLY A 47 -15.37 10.18 -20.10
C GLY A 47 -16.75 9.72 -20.60
N LEU A 48 -16.92 9.57 -21.91
CA LEU A 48 -18.19 9.15 -22.51
C LEU A 48 -18.35 7.61 -22.48
N PRO A 49 -19.58 7.08 -22.60
CA PRO A 49 -19.78 5.66 -22.88
C PRO A 49 -19.11 5.22 -24.19
N LEU A 50 -18.53 4.03 -24.21
CA LEU A 50 -17.93 3.47 -25.41
C LEU A 50 -19.02 3.01 -26.39
N ASP A 51 -18.99 3.54 -27.61
CA ASP A 51 -19.88 3.13 -28.69
C ASP A 51 -19.60 1.69 -29.11
N SER A 52 -20.65 0.87 -29.27
CA SER A 52 -20.49 -0.56 -29.58
C SER A 52 -19.83 -0.82 -30.93
N ALA A 53 -20.03 0.04 -31.93
CA ALA A 53 -19.36 -0.09 -33.22
C ALA A 53 -17.86 0.29 -33.11
N VAL A 54 -17.53 1.27 -32.27
CA VAL A 54 -16.13 1.59 -31.95
C VAL A 54 -15.48 0.42 -31.21
N ALA A 55 -16.17 -0.16 -30.23
CA ALA A 55 -15.67 -1.29 -29.45
C ALA A 55 -15.36 -2.53 -30.31
N GLU A 56 -16.20 -2.84 -31.30
CA GLU A 56 -15.99 -3.98 -32.20
C GLU A 56 -14.69 -3.85 -33.01
N VAL A 57 -14.42 -2.64 -33.54
CA VAL A 57 -13.18 -2.37 -34.28
C VAL A 57 -11.96 -2.40 -33.34
N VAL A 58 -12.10 -1.84 -32.14
CA VAL A 58 -11.03 -1.82 -31.15
C VAL A 58 -10.70 -3.23 -30.65
N ALA A 59 -11.70 -4.07 -30.38
CA ALA A 59 -11.50 -5.45 -29.94
C ALA A 59 -10.73 -6.25 -30.98
N ASN A 60 -11.12 -6.18 -32.25
CA ASN A 60 -10.42 -6.86 -33.32
C ASN A 60 -8.96 -6.39 -33.47
N ALA A 61 -8.73 -5.07 -33.47
CA ALA A 61 -7.37 -4.52 -33.57
C ALA A 61 -6.49 -4.88 -32.35
N MET A 62 -7.08 -4.89 -31.15
CA MET A 62 -6.40 -5.26 -29.91
C MET A 62 -6.04 -6.75 -29.88
N LYS A 63 -6.95 -7.62 -30.35
CA LYS A 63 -6.72 -9.05 -30.51
C LYS A 63 -5.58 -9.33 -31.49
N ASP A 64 -5.63 -8.74 -32.69
CA ASP A 64 -4.59 -8.96 -33.71
C ASP A 64 -3.21 -8.50 -33.20
N TRP A 65 -3.14 -7.34 -32.55
CA TRP A 65 -1.93 -6.86 -31.88
C TRP A 65 -1.43 -7.82 -30.79
N ALA A 66 -2.34 -8.37 -29.99
CA ALA A 66 -2.00 -9.30 -28.92
C ALA A 66 -1.46 -10.64 -29.48
N ILE A 67 -2.14 -11.20 -30.49
CA ILE A 67 -1.76 -12.46 -31.14
C ILE A 67 -0.39 -12.32 -31.83
N GLU A 68 -0.11 -11.20 -32.50
CA GLU A 68 1.20 -10.93 -33.10
C GLU A 68 2.34 -10.94 -32.07
N LYS A 69 2.03 -10.60 -30.82
CA LYS A 69 2.97 -10.67 -29.68
C LYS A 69 2.93 -12.01 -28.94
N GLY A 70 2.28 -13.02 -29.51
CA GLY A 70 2.21 -14.38 -28.98
C GLY A 70 1.10 -14.61 -27.95
N ALA A 71 0.12 -13.69 -27.84
CA ALA A 71 -0.97 -13.89 -26.90
C ALA A 71 -1.94 -14.96 -27.39
N THR A 72 -2.25 -15.91 -26.50
CA THR A 72 -3.20 -17.00 -26.78
C THR A 72 -4.52 -16.84 -26.03
N HIS A 73 -4.50 -16.04 -24.96
CA HIS A 73 -5.63 -15.79 -24.07
C HIS A 73 -5.83 -14.30 -23.85
N TYR A 74 -7.04 -13.94 -23.42
CA TYR A 74 -7.36 -12.64 -22.87
C TYR A 74 -8.02 -12.79 -21.49
N THR A 75 -7.97 -11.73 -20.69
CA THR A 75 -8.59 -11.68 -19.38
C THR A 75 -9.07 -10.28 -19.04
N HIS A 76 -10.21 -10.21 -18.36
CA HIS A 76 -10.59 -9.01 -17.64
C HIS A 76 -9.81 -8.98 -16.32
N TRP A 77 -8.91 -8.01 -16.22
CA TRP A 77 -8.04 -7.81 -15.07
C TRP A 77 -8.71 -6.79 -14.14
N PHE A 78 -8.99 -7.18 -12.90
CA PHE A 78 -9.66 -6.31 -11.93
C PHE A 78 -9.13 -6.51 -10.51
N GLN A 79 -9.48 -5.58 -9.62
CA GLN A 79 -9.03 -5.53 -8.23
C GLN A 79 -10.22 -5.72 -7.27
N PRO A 80 -10.61 -6.97 -6.96
CA PRO A 80 -11.67 -7.23 -5.98
C PRO A 80 -11.26 -6.82 -4.56
N MET A 81 -12.19 -6.89 -3.62
CA MET A 81 -11.96 -6.55 -2.20
C MET A 81 -11.09 -7.56 -1.44
N THR A 82 -10.40 -8.48 -2.12
CA THR A 82 -9.41 -9.41 -1.52
C THR A 82 -8.04 -8.77 -1.31
N GLY A 83 -7.77 -7.62 -1.94
CA GLY A 83 -6.48 -6.93 -1.84
C GLY A 83 -5.43 -7.35 -2.88
N VAL A 84 -5.76 -8.33 -3.73
CA VAL A 84 -4.95 -8.76 -4.88
C VAL A 84 -5.77 -8.65 -6.17
N THR A 85 -5.10 -8.70 -7.31
CA THR A 85 -5.73 -8.74 -8.64
C THR A 85 -6.37 -10.10 -8.91
N ALA A 86 -7.40 -10.11 -9.75
CA ALA A 86 -8.07 -11.33 -10.21
C ALA A 86 -8.10 -11.39 -11.74
N GLU A 87 -7.95 -12.61 -12.25
CA GLU A 87 -7.87 -12.90 -13.68
C GLU A 87 -8.64 -14.20 -13.97
N LYS A 88 -9.43 -14.19 -15.04
CA LYS A 88 -10.00 -15.39 -15.68
C LYS A 88 -9.54 -15.41 -17.13
N HIS A 89 -8.73 -16.40 -17.50
CA HIS A 89 -8.13 -16.48 -18.83
C HIS A 89 -9.06 -17.23 -19.79
N ASN A 90 -9.50 -16.54 -20.85
CA ASN A 90 -10.29 -17.13 -21.93
C ASN A 90 -9.42 -17.20 -23.18
N SER A 91 -9.47 -18.31 -23.89
CA SER A 91 -8.77 -18.43 -25.19
C SER A 91 -9.51 -17.60 -26.25
N PHE A 92 -8.77 -17.09 -27.23
CA PHE A 92 -9.35 -16.49 -28.43
C PHE A 92 -9.99 -17.53 -29.38
N ILE A 93 -9.80 -18.83 -29.13
CA ILE A 93 -10.30 -19.89 -30.01
C ILE A 93 -11.83 -19.93 -30.02
N SER A 94 -12.41 -19.84 -31.22
CA SER A 94 -13.83 -20.04 -31.50
C SER A 94 -13.95 -21.11 -32.59
N PRO A 95 -14.57 -22.28 -32.31
CA PRO A 95 -14.70 -23.36 -33.28
C PRO A 95 -15.77 -23.03 -34.34
N THR A 96 -15.44 -23.25 -35.61
CA THR A 96 -16.39 -23.09 -36.72
C THR A 96 -17.16 -24.38 -36.99
N SER A 97 -18.31 -24.27 -37.66
CA SER A 97 -19.21 -25.40 -37.93
C SER A 97 -18.59 -26.51 -38.79
N ASP A 98 -17.52 -26.22 -39.51
CA ASP A 98 -16.74 -27.15 -40.32
C ASP A 98 -15.54 -27.76 -39.56
N GLY A 99 -15.42 -27.54 -38.26
CA GLY A 99 -14.39 -28.12 -37.40
C GLY A 99 -13.03 -27.41 -37.44
N ARG A 100 -12.91 -26.28 -38.14
CA ARG A 100 -11.74 -25.40 -38.06
C ARG A 100 -11.85 -24.48 -36.83
N ILE A 101 -10.75 -23.79 -36.52
CA ILE A 101 -10.73 -22.78 -35.46
C ILE A 101 -10.49 -21.40 -36.09
N ILE A 102 -11.14 -20.39 -35.53
CA ILE A 102 -10.82 -18.99 -35.78
C ILE A 102 -10.47 -18.31 -34.45
N MET A 103 -9.73 -17.20 -34.54
CA MET A 103 -9.39 -16.38 -33.38
C MET A 103 -10.36 -15.20 -33.31
N GLU A 104 -11.22 -15.19 -32.31
CA GLU A 104 -12.30 -14.23 -32.13
C GLU A 104 -12.15 -13.48 -30.80
N PHE A 105 -12.43 -12.18 -30.85
CA PHE A 105 -12.59 -11.34 -29.67
C PHE A 105 -13.50 -10.18 -30.04
N SER A 106 -14.72 -10.22 -29.53
CA SER A 106 -15.79 -9.31 -29.93
C SER A 106 -15.79 -8.01 -29.11
N GLY A 107 -16.37 -6.95 -29.66
CA GLY A 107 -16.62 -5.70 -28.93
C GLY A 107 -17.52 -5.90 -27.71
N LYS A 108 -18.40 -6.92 -27.74
CA LYS A 108 -19.24 -7.30 -26.60
C LYS A 108 -18.40 -7.83 -25.44
N GLU A 109 -17.45 -8.72 -25.71
CA GLU A 109 -16.53 -9.23 -24.68
C GLU A 109 -15.60 -8.14 -24.19
N LEU A 110 -15.13 -7.23 -25.06
CA LEU A 110 -14.33 -6.08 -24.64
C LEU A 110 -15.09 -5.15 -23.68
N ILE A 111 -16.32 -4.76 -24.01
CA ILE A 111 -17.13 -3.84 -23.18
C ILE A 111 -17.46 -4.50 -21.85
N LYS A 112 -17.91 -5.76 -21.89
CA LYS A 112 -18.50 -6.44 -20.74
C LYS A 112 -18.05 -7.89 -20.65
N GLY A 113 -17.38 -8.21 -19.55
CA GLY A 113 -17.13 -9.59 -19.14
C GLY A 113 -18.15 -10.09 -18.12
N GLU A 114 -18.27 -11.42 -18.05
CA GLU A 114 -18.97 -12.12 -16.97
C GLU A 114 -17.95 -12.92 -16.16
N SER A 115 -17.93 -12.67 -14.85
CA SER A 115 -17.09 -13.41 -13.92
C SER A 115 -17.95 -14.01 -12.81
N ASP A 116 -17.51 -15.16 -12.31
CA ASP A 116 -18.05 -15.74 -11.10
C ASP A 116 -17.58 -14.90 -9.90
N ALA A 117 -18.54 -14.27 -9.23
CA ALA A 117 -18.36 -13.45 -8.04
C ALA A 117 -18.52 -14.24 -6.73
N SER A 118 -18.80 -15.55 -6.81
CA SER A 118 -19.21 -16.38 -5.67
C SER A 118 -18.16 -16.48 -4.56
N SER A 119 -16.88 -16.40 -4.93
CA SER A 119 -15.76 -16.59 -4.00
C SER A 119 -15.12 -15.28 -3.53
N PHE A 120 -15.55 -14.12 -4.05
CA PHE A 120 -15.02 -12.84 -3.61
C PHE A 120 -15.76 -12.33 -2.36
N PRO A 121 -15.04 -11.68 -1.42
CA PRO A 121 -15.67 -11.03 -0.28
C PRO A 121 -16.71 -10.02 -0.77
N SER A 122 -17.94 -10.12 -0.25
CA SER A 122 -19.05 -9.23 -0.61
C SER A 122 -19.64 -8.48 0.57
N GLY A 123 -19.24 -8.79 1.81
CA GLY A 123 -19.74 -8.14 3.02
C GLY A 123 -21.27 -8.11 3.12
N GLY A 124 -21.93 -9.17 2.63
CA GLY A 124 -23.39 -9.27 2.62
C GLY A 124 -24.11 -8.56 1.47
N LEU A 125 -23.42 -7.90 0.54
CA LEU A 125 -24.04 -7.27 -0.65
C LEU A 125 -24.63 -8.28 -1.64
N ARG A 126 -24.23 -9.54 -1.55
CA ARG A 126 -24.61 -10.60 -2.47
C ARG A 126 -25.22 -11.74 -1.67
N ALA A 127 -26.36 -12.25 -2.12
CA ALA A 127 -26.91 -13.47 -1.56
C ALA A 127 -25.95 -14.64 -1.83
N THR A 128 -25.82 -15.56 -0.87
CA THR A 128 -24.84 -16.66 -0.95
C THR A 128 -25.03 -17.59 -2.15
N PHE A 129 -26.24 -17.65 -2.72
CA PHE A 129 -26.56 -18.46 -3.91
C PHE A 129 -26.41 -17.72 -5.25
N GLU A 130 -26.18 -16.40 -5.26
CA GLU A 130 -26.09 -15.60 -6.49
C GLU A 130 -24.64 -15.43 -6.93
N ALA A 131 -24.20 -16.05 -8.02
CA ALA A 131 -22.78 -16.04 -8.41
C ALA A 131 -22.39 -14.95 -9.44
N ARG A 132 -23.34 -14.25 -10.04
CA ARG A 132 -23.06 -13.41 -11.23
C ARG A 132 -22.51 -12.04 -10.84
N GLY A 133 -21.36 -11.67 -11.39
CA GLY A 133 -20.81 -10.32 -11.39
C GLY A 133 -20.44 -9.87 -12.80
N TYR A 134 -20.36 -8.56 -13.00
CA TYR A 134 -20.04 -7.96 -14.30
C TYR A 134 -18.74 -7.19 -14.24
N THR A 135 -17.90 -7.36 -15.25
CA THR A 135 -16.73 -6.52 -15.48
C THR A 135 -17.00 -5.56 -16.63
N ALA A 136 -16.52 -4.33 -16.52
CA ALA A 136 -16.60 -3.33 -17.57
C ALA A 136 -15.21 -2.74 -17.85
N TRP A 137 -14.80 -2.65 -19.12
CA TRP A 137 -13.49 -2.10 -19.46
C TRP A 137 -13.38 -0.62 -19.08
N ASP A 138 -12.35 -0.30 -18.31
CA ASP A 138 -11.92 1.07 -18.08
C ASP A 138 -10.97 1.50 -19.20
N CYS A 139 -11.52 2.14 -20.22
CA CYS A 139 -10.74 2.64 -21.36
C CYS A 139 -9.74 3.76 -20.99
N THR A 140 -9.81 4.33 -19.78
CA THR A 140 -8.83 5.31 -19.30
C THR A 140 -7.53 4.65 -18.79
N SER A 141 -7.53 3.32 -18.64
CA SER A 141 -6.34 2.51 -18.41
C SER A 141 -6.09 1.60 -19.62
N PRO A 142 -4.92 1.67 -20.26
CA PRO A 142 -4.65 0.92 -21.49
C PRO A 142 -4.57 -0.59 -21.22
N ALA A 143 -5.08 -1.38 -22.15
CA ALA A 143 -4.84 -2.83 -22.13
C ALA A 143 -3.35 -3.14 -22.30
N PHE A 144 -2.90 -4.22 -21.68
CA PHE A 144 -1.49 -4.61 -21.68
C PHE A 144 -1.33 -6.12 -21.85
N LEU A 145 -0.15 -6.55 -22.26
CA LEU A 145 0.23 -7.95 -22.30
C LEU A 145 1.04 -8.30 -21.07
N LYS A 146 0.63 -9.38 -20.44
CA LYS A 146 1.36 -10.02 -19.36
C LYS A 146 2.02 -11.27 -19.90
N GLU A 147 3.35 -11.32 -19.80
CA GLU A 147 4.15 -12.48 -20.19
C GLU A 147 4.42 -13.35 -18.96
N ASP A 148 3.96 -14.59 -18.98
CA ASP A 148 4.23 -15.59 -17.94
C ASP A 148 4.66 -16.94 -18.52
N ALA A 149 4.75 -17.95 -17.66
CA ALA A 149 5.17 -19.29 -18.08
C ALA A 149 4.15 -19.97 -19.01
N SER A 150 2.88 -19.52 -19.01
CA SER A 150 1.81 -19.99 -19.89
C SER A 150 1.76 -19.25 -21.23
N GLY A 151 2.55 -18.20 -21.40
CA GLY A 151 2.66 -17.40 -22.62
C GLY A 151 2.31 -15.94 -22.38
N ALA A 152 1.93 -15.23 -23.45
CA ALA A 152 1.38 -13.90 -23.33
C ALA A 152 -0.15 -13.96 -23.17
N THR A 153 -0.67 -13.11 -22.29
CA THR A 153 -2.12 -12.93 -22.07
C THR A 153 -2.47 -11.46 -22.20
N LEU A 154 -3.53 -11.17 -22.96
CA LEU A 154 -4.10 -9.83 -23.07
C LEU A 154 -4.91 -9.49 -21.82
N CYS A 155 -4.40 -8.56 -21.01
CA CYS A 155 -5.06 -8.09 -19.81
C CYS A 155 -5.80 -6.78 -20.08
N ILE A 156 -7.11 -6.78 -19.81
CA ILE A 156 -8.01 -5.66 -20.02
C ILE A 156 -8.39 -5.09 -18.65
N PRO A 157 -7.91 -3.89 -18.25
CA PRO A 157 -8.23 -3.30 -16.96
C PRO A 157 -9.72 -3.01 -16.81
N THR A 158 -10.37 -3.59 -15.82
CA THR A 158 -11.83 -3.50 -15.68
C THR A 158 -12.28 -3.08 -14.29
N ALA A 159 -13.42 -2.40 -14.25
CA ALA A 159 -14.22 -2.20 -13.05
C ALA A 159 -15.11 -3.44 -12.84
N PHE A 160 -15.34 -3.83 -11.58
CA PHE A 160 -16.13 -5.02 -11.23
C PHE A 160 -17.27 -4.68 -10.27
N CYS A 161 -18.49 -5.05 -10.66
CA CYS A 161 -19.72 -4.77 -9.93
C CYS A 161 -20.61 -6.00 -9.77
N SER A 162 -21.50 -5.93 -8.79
CA SER A 162 -22.54 -6.94 -8.54
C SER A 162 -23.57 -6.97 -9.68
N TYR A 163 -24.47 -7.94 -9.63
CA TYR A 163 -25.63 -7.99 -10.52
C TYR A 163 -26.53 -6.74 -10.41
N THR A 164 -26.64 -6.17 -9.22
CA THR A 164 -27.46 -4.99 -8.88
C THR A 164 -26.73 -3.64 -9.02
N GLY A 165 -25.42 -3.66 -9.34
CA GLY A 165 -24.64 -2.47 -9.68
C GLY A 165 -23.77 -1.89 -8.56
N GLU A 166 -23.74 -2.51 -7.37
CA GLU A 166 -22.81 -2.15 -6.30
C GLU A 166 -21.36 -2.48 -6.66
N ALA A 167 -20.43 -1.61 -6.25
CA ALA A 167 -19.01 -1.76 -6.49
C ALA A 167 -18.41 -2.88 -5.61
N LEU A 168 -18.00 -3.97 -6.24
CA LEU A 168 -17.33 -5.11 -5.59
C LEU A 168 -15.79 -5.05 -5.73
N ASP A 169 -15.28 -3.90 -6.15
CA ASP A 169 -13.88 -3.67 -6.46
C ASP A 169 -13.32 -2.43 -5.76
N LYS A 170 -12.03 -2.18 -5.97
CA LYS A 170 -11.37 -0.94 -5.53
C LYS A 170 -11.35 0.15 -6.60
N LYS A 171 -11.61 -0.21 -7.86
CA LYS A 171 -11.46 0.68 -9.01
C LYS A 171 -12.66 1.59 -9.21
N THR A 172 -13.88 1.06 -9.08
CA THR A 172 -15.11 1.87 -9.24
C THR A 172 -15.16 3.04 -8.24
N PRO A 173 -14.92 2.84 -6.93
CA PRO A 173 -14.91 3.95 -5.97
C PRO A 173 -13.80 4.96 -6.26
N LEU A 174 -12.64 4.49 -6.74
CA LEU A 174 -11.52 5.36 -7.11
C LEU A 174 -11.93 6.29 -8.25
N LEU A 175 -12.48 5.75 -9.35
CA LEU A 175 -12.94 6.55 -10.48
C LEU A 175 -14.01 7.59 -10.07
N ARG A 176 -15.02 7.16 -9.28
CA ARG A 176 -16.06 8.06 -8.74
C ARG A 176 -15.45 9.18 -7.88
N SER A 177 -14.45 8.86 -7.04
CA SER A 177 -13.77 9.85 -6.20
C SER A 177 -12.97 10.88 -7.01
N MET A 178 -12.36 10.44 -8.13
CA MET A 178 -11.62 11.32 -9.04
C MET A 178 -12.58 12.30 -9.74
N GLU A 179 -13.75 11.82 -10.16
CA GLU A 179 -14.80 12.67 -10.74
C GLU A 179 -15.35 13.68 -9.73
N ALA A 180 -15.60 13.25 -8.50
CA ALA A 180 -16.05 14.13 -7.42
C ALA A 180 -15.04 15.25 -7.14
N LEU A 181 -13.75 14.92 -7.02
CA LEU A 181 -12.67 15.89 -6.86
C LEU A 181 -12.61 16.85 -8.05
N SER A 182 -12.64 16.32 -9.28
CA SER A 182 -12.59 17.12 -10.50
C SER A 182 -13.73 18.13 -10.56
N LYS A 183 -14.96 17.70 -10.26
CA LYS A 183 -16.15 18.55 -10.29
C LYS A 183 -16.01 19.73 -9.33
N GLN A 184 -15.59 19.49 -8.09
CA GLN A 184 -15.50 20.56 -7.08
C GLN A 184 -14.28 21.46 -7.32
N ALA A 185 -13.16 20.91 -7.77
CA ALA A 185 -11.98 21.70 -8.16
C ALA A 185 -12.28 22.63 -9.33
N LEU A 186 -13.03 22.17 -10.34
CA LEU A 186 -13.44 23.01 -11.48
C LEU A 186 -14.29 24.20 -11.05
N ARG A 187 -15.21 24.03 -10.08
CA ARG A 187 -16.01 25.16 -9.56
C ARG A 187 -15.12 26.26 -8.98
N ILE A 188 -14.13 25.88 -8.17
CA ILE A 188 -13.14 26.83 -7.65
C ILE A 188 -12.37 27.49 -8.79
N LEU A 189 -11.89 26.73 -9.77
CA LEU A 189 -11.17 27.27 -10.92
C LEU A 189 -12.01 28.27 -11.74
N ARG A 190 -13.32 28.00 -11.95
CA ARG A 190 -14.24 28.94 -12.61
C ARG A 190 -14.34 30.27 -11.88
N LEU A 191 -14.37 30.24 -10.55
CA LEU A 191 -14.40 31.47 -9.73
C LEU A 191 -13.10 32.29 -9.88
N PHE A 192 -11.96 31.63 -10.11
CA PHE A 192 -10.69 32.29 -10.43
C PHE A 192 -10.55 32.68 -11.91
N GLY A 193 -11.62 32.58 -12.72
CA GLY A 193 -11.66 33.00 -14.12
C GLY A 193 -11.10 31.99 -15.13
N ASP A 194 -10.76 30.77 -14.71
CA ASP A 194 -10.32 29.71 -15.63
C ASP A 194 -11.54 29.19 -16.40
N THR A 195 -11.55 29.33 -17.73
CA THR A 195 -12.61 28.83 -18.63
C THR A 195 -12.12 27.70 -19.55
N THR A 196 -10.84 27.37 -19.51
CA THR A 196 -10.18 26.46 -20.46
C THR A 196 -10.02 25.05 -19.88
N THR A 197 -9.75 24.93 -18.58
CA THR A 197 -9.61 23.62 -17.93
C THR A 197 -10.91 22.86 -17.99
N THR A 198 -10.90 21.61 -18.47
CA THR A 198 -12.10 20.75 -18.55
C THR A 198 -12.13 19.67 -17.46
N LYS A 199 -10.96 19.31 -16.91
CA LYS A 199 -10.83 18.27 -15.90
C LYS A 199 -9.66 18.56 -14.96
N VAL A 200 -9.82 18.19 -13.70
CA VAL A 200 -8.73 18.13 -12.72
C VAL A 200 -8.50 16.67 -12.36
N ILE A 201 -7.26 16.22 -12.51
CA ILE A 201 -6.86 14.83 -12.41
C ILE A 201 -5.96 14.68 -11.17
N PRO A 202 -6.35 13.87 -10.18
CA PRO A 202 -5.44 13.53 -9.10
C PRO A 202 -4.28 12.69 -9.65
N THR A 203 -3.08 12.95 -9.15
CA THR A 203 -1.85 12.27 -9.53
C THR A 203 -1.20 11.63 -8.32
N VAL A 204 -0.60 10.45 -8.52
CA VAL A 204 -0.02 9.67 -7.44
C VAL A 204 1.32 9.05 -7.87
N GLY A 205 2.34 9.18 -7.02
CA GLY A 205 3.57 8.38 -7.07
C GLY A 205 3.65 7.49 -5.83
N ALA A 206 3.68 6.17 -6.02
CA ALA A 206 3.69 5.19 -4.94
C ALA A 206 5.10 4.63 -4.73
N GLU A 207 5.75 4.98 -3.63
CA GLU A 207 7.05 4.41 -3.23
C GLU A 207 6.80 3.05 -2.59
N GLN A 208 7.38 1.97 -3.12
CA GLN A 208 7.11 0.60 -2.69
C GLN A 208 8.32 0.02 -1.96
N GLU A 209 8.21 -0.13 -0.65
CA GLU A 209 9.18 -0.85 0.16
C GLU A 209 8.85 -2.35 0.23
N TYR A 210 9.88 -3.18 0.35
CA TYR A 210 9.78 -4.64 0.44
C TYR A 210 11.05 -5.27 1.01
N PHE A 211 10.94 -6.52 1.47
CA PHE A 211 12.10 -7.36 1.84
C PHE A 211 12.34 -8.47 0.81
N LEU A 212 13.60 -8.83 0.60
CA LEU A 212 14.00 -10.01 -0.18
C LEU A 212 14.70 -11.03 0.71
N VAL A 213 14.17 -12.24 0.76
CA VAL A 213 14.78 -13.34 1.51
C VAL A 213 15.14 -14.49 0.58
N ASP A 214 16.15 -15.27 0.95
CA ASP A 214 16.47 -16.50 0.24
C ASP A 214 15.30 -17.49 0.29
N ARG A 215 14.94 -18.06 -0.85
CA ARG A 215 13.78 -18.94 -0.99
C ARG A 215 13.93 -20.24 -0.19
N GLU A 216 15.14 -20.80 -0.09
CA GLU A 216 15.36 -22.04 0.66
C GLU A 216 15.18 -21.79 2.16
N LEU A 217 15.66 -20.65 2.66
CA LEU A 217 15.46 -20.26 4.06
C LEU A 217 14.00 -19.92 4.35
N TYR A 218 13.33 -19.23 3.43
CA TYR A 218 11.89 -18.93 3.53
C TYR A 218 11.05 -20.20 3.65
N ASN A 219 11.31 -21.23 2.83
CA ASN A 219 10.56 -22.49 2.85
C ASN A 219 10.74 -23.27 4.16
N LYS A 220 11.81 -23.02 4.93
CA LYS A 220 12.04 -23.61 6.25
C LYS A 220 11.29 -22.87 7.37
N ARG A 221 10.61 -21.76 7.05
CA ARG A 221 9.89 -20.90 8.00
C ARG A 221 8.38 -20.93 7.71
N MET A 222 7.68 -21.85 8.35
CA MET A 222 6.22 -22.03 8.19
C MET A 222 5.44 -20.72 8.46
N ASP A 223 5.88 -19.93 9.45
CA ASP A 223 5.32 -18.62 9.75
C ASP A 223 5.43 -17.65 8.56
N LEU A 224 6.61 -17.55 7.94
CA LEU A 224 6.78 -16.71 6.75
C LEU A 224 5.92 -17.19 5.57
N VAL A 225 5.76 -18.51 5.40
CA VAL A 225 4.97 -19.11 4.32
C VAL A 225 3.48 -18.81 4.48
N PHE A 226 2.93 -19.00 5.68
CA PHE A 226 1.49 -18.87 5.90
C PHE A 226 1.03 -17.46 6.28
N THR A 227 1.90 -16.67 6.90
CA THR A 227 1.52 -15.36 7.46
C THR A 227 2.22 -14.19 6.81
N GLY A 228 3.29 -14.42 6.04
CA GLY A 228 4.10 -13.37 5.43
C GLY A 228 5.01 -12.63 6.43
N ARG A 229 5.01 -13.03 7.70
CA ARG A 229 5.84 -12.48 8.76
C ARG A 229 6.36 -13.57 9.70
N THR A 230 7.29 -13.20 10.54
CA THR A 230 7.84 -14.08 11.57
C THR A 230 7.05 -13.97 12.87
N LEU A 231 6.63 -15.12 13.41
CA LEU A 231 5.89 -15.23 14.68
C LEU A 231 6.83 -15.48 15.86
N PHE A 232 7.96 -16.14 15.59
CA PHE A 232 9.10 -16.30 16.50
C PHE A 232 10.38 -15.77 15.85
N GLY A 233 11.37 -15.41 16.63
CA GLY A 233 12.67 -14.97 16.14
C GLY A 233 13.34 -13.99 17.08
N ALA A 234 14.46 -14.42 17.67
CA ALA A 234 15.32 -13.57 18.48
C ALA A 234 16.02 -12.51 17.63
N ARG A 235 16.24 -11.33 18.22
CA ARG A 235 16.95 -10.24 17.56
C ARG A 235 18.42 -10.63 17.34
N PRO A 236 18.97 -10.45 16.12
CA PRO A 236 20.38 -10.74 15.85
C PRO A 236 21.29 -9.72 16.57
N PRO A 237 22.57 -10.05 16.84
CA PRO A 237 23.53 -9.12 17.44
C PRO A 237 23.77 -7.85 16.61
N LYS A 238 23.72 -7.99 15.27
CA LYS A 238 23.66 -6.88 14.32
C LYS A 238 22.28 -6.89 13.68
N GLY A 239 21.49 -5.85 13.86
CA GLY A 239 20.25 -5.57 13.16
C GLY A 239 20.46 -4.42 12.18
N GLN A 240 20.16 -3.21 12.62
CA GLN A 240 20.24 -1.98 11.82
C GLN A 240 20.97 -0.85 12.54
N GLU A 241 21.66 -1.13 13.65
CA GLU A 241 22.23 -0.13 14.56
C GLU A 241 23.34 0.72 13.92
N LEU A 242 23.90 0.27 12.80
CA LEU A 242 24.94 1.00 12.06
C LEU A 242 24.40 1.86 10.92
N ASP A 243 23.10 1.74 10.59
CA ASP A 243 22.46 2.39 9.43
C ASP A 243 23.25 2.22 8.11
N ASP A 244 24.05 1.15 7.99
CA ASP A 244 25.03 0.93 6.92
C ASP A 244 24.43 0.32 5.65
N HIS A 245 23.17 -0.14 5.74
CA HIS A 245 22.43 -0.67 4.60
C HIS A 245 21.78 0.44 3.77
N TYR A 246 21.36 1.55 4.39
CA TYR A 246 20.66 2.64 3.70
C TYR A 246 21.57 3.32 2.66
N TYR A 247 21.17 3.29 1.39
CA TYR A 247 22.01 3.67 0.24
C TYR A 247 23.37 2.94 0.16
N GLY A 248 23.52 1.83 0.89
CA GLY A 248 24.67 0.95 0.78
C GLY A 248 24.75 0.28 -0.59
N THR A 249 25.87 -0.40 -0.84
CA THR A 249 26.05 -1.13 -2.12
C THR A 249 25.03 -2.26 -2.24
N ILE A 250 24.32 -2.32 -3.36
CA ILE A 250 23.36 -3.39 -3.66
C ILE A 250 24.14 -4.66 -4.06
N LYS A 251 23.90 -5.77 -3.35
CA LYS A 251 24.51 -7.08 -3.65
C LYS A 251 24.18 -7.51 -5.08
N GLU A 252 25.11 -8.17 -5.78
CA GLU A 252 24.94 -8.54 -7.20
C GLU A 252 23.69 -9.38 -7.48
N ARG A 253 23.39 -10.35 -6.60
CA ARG A 253 22.17 -11.18 -6.70
C ARG A 253 20.89 -10.32 -6.69
N ILE A 254 20.84 -9.33 -5.81
CA ILE A 254 19.72 -8.40 -5.70
C ILE A 254 19.67 -7.45 -6.91
N ALA A 255 20.83 -6.98 -7.38
CA ALA A 255 20.91 -6.13 -8.56
C ALA A 255 20.38 -6.84 -9.82
N SER A 256 20.66 -8.15 -9.97
CA SER A 256 20.13 -8.99 -11.05
C SER A 256 18.61 -9.08 -11.02
N PHE A 257 18.03 -9.36 -9.84
CA PHE A 257 16.58 -9.31 -9.62
C PHE A 257 15.99 -7.95 -10.00
N MET A 258 16.57 -6.86 -9.48
CA MET A 258 16.09 -5.51 -9.75
C MET A 258 16.20 -5.14 -11.23
N LYS A 259 17.19 -5.65 -11.95
CA LYS A 259 17.37 -5.39 -13.39
C LYS A 259 16.25 -6.05 -14.21
N GLU A 260 15.91 -7.31 -13.93
CA GLU A 260 14.78 -7.98 -14.60
C GLU A 260 13.45 -7.30 -14.24
N LEU A 261 13.30 -6.88 -12.98
CA LEU A 261 12.13 -6.12 -12.52
C LEU A 261 11.94 -4.83 -13.30
N ASP A 262 12.98 -4.01 -13.42
CA ASP A 262 12.92 -2.75 -14.18
C ASP A 262 12.52 -3.01 -15.64
N VAL A 263 13.18 -3.96 -16.32
CA VAL A 263 12.90 -4.29 -17.73
C VAL A 263 11.45 -4.75 -17.91
N THR A 264 10.96 -5.62 -17.02
CA THR A 264 9.59 -6.14 -17.09
C THR A 264 8.55 -5.04 -16.86
N LEU A 265 8.79 -4.17 -15.89
CA LEU A 265 7.92 -3.02 -15.59
C LEU A 265 7.92 -2.01 -16.73
N TRP A 266 9.08 -1.69 -17.31
CA TRP A 266 9.19 -0.79 -18.46
C TRP A 266 8.43 -1.32 -19.67
N LYS A 267 8.52 -2.62 -19.98
CA LYS A 267 7.73 -3.25 -21.07
C LYS A 267 6.22 -3.03 -20.88
N MET A 268 5.74 -3.10 -19.64
CA MET A 268 4.33 -2.85 -19.28
C MET A 268 3.98 -1.37 -19.08
N GLY A 269 4.89 -0.44 -19.42
CA GLY A 269 4.64 1.01 -19.34
C GLY A 269 4.75 1.60 -17.93
N VAL A 270 5.18 0.82 -16.94
CA VAL A 270 5.42 1.32 -15.58
C VAL A 270 6.77 2.04 -15.56
N SER A 271 6.75 3.34 -15.25
CA SER A 271 7.93 4.22 -15.21
C SER A 271 8.76 4.05 -13.94
N ALA A 272 9.21 2.82 -13.65
CA ALA A 272 10.14 2.51 -12.57
C ALA A 272 11.42 3.36 -12.71
N LYS A 273 11.75 4.15 -11.69
CA LYS A 273 12.75 5.22 -11.79
C LYS A 273 13.86 5.11 -10.75
N THR A 274 13.47 4.92 -9.49
CA THR A 274 14.40 4.90 -8.36
C THR A 274 14.37 3.53 -7.71
N LYS A 275 15.55 3.04 -7.30
CA LYS A 275 15.71 1.84 -6.48
C LYS A 275 16.93 2.00 -5.58
N HIS A 276 16.83 1.54 -4.33
CA HIS A 276 17.94 1.53 -3.38
C HIS A 276 17.68 0.51 -2.26
N ASN A 277 18.71 0.27 -1.46
CA ASN A 277 18.57 -0.36 -0.16
C ASN A 277 17.91 0.59 0.83
N GLU A 278 17.03 0.04 1.67
CA GLU A 278 16.37 0.75 2.77
C GLU A 278 17.19 0.65 4.07
N VAL A 279 16.63 1.08 5.21
CA VAL A 279 17.33 1.09 6.50
C VAL A 279 17.56 -0.32 7.06
N ALA A 280 16.56 -1.20 7.03
CA ALA A 280 16.73 -2.55 7.55
C ALA A 280 17.48 -3.47 6.57
N PRO A 281 18.31 -4.41 7.05
CA PRO A 281 18.96 -5.39 6.18
C PRO A 281 17.95 -6.15 5.32
N ALA A 282 18.33 -6.42 4.06
CA ALA A 282 17.47 -7.07 3.07
C ALA A 282 16.17 -6.32 2.72
N GLN A 283 16.01 -5.08 3.21
CA GLN A 283 14.95 -4.16 2.80
C GLN A 283 15.40 -3.31 1.60
N HIS A 284 14.47 -3.06 0.69
CA HIS A 284 14.69 -2.29 -0.53
C HIS A 284 13.46 -1.43 -0.85
N GLU A 285 13.66 -0.43 -1.69
CA GLU A 285 12.58 0.41 -2.24
C GLU A 285 12.62 0.42 -3.77
N LEU A 286 11.45 0.51 -4.40
CA LEU A 286 11.27 0.90 -5.80
C LEU A 286 10.21 2.01 -5.89
N ALA A 287 10.54 3.10 -6.58
CA ALA A 287 9.61 4.19 -6.84
C ALA A 287 9.45 4.46 -8.35
N PRO A 288 8.23 4.40 -8.89
CA PRO A 288 7.91 4.87 -10.23
C PRO A 288 7.66 6.39 -10.25
N ILE A 289 7.82 7.00 -11.42
CA ILE A 289 7.34 8.38 -11.66
C ILE A 289 5.81 8.40 -11.48
N PHE A 290 5.30 9.48 -10.88
CA PHE A 290 3.87 9.67 -10.68
C PHE A 290 3.10 9.67 -12.01
N THR A 291 1.83 9.28 -11.95
CA THR A 291 0.89 9.36 -13.07
C THR A 291 -0.51 9.63 -12.53
N THR A 292 -1.55 9.58 -13.36
CA THR A 292 -2.94 9.72 -12.89
C THR A 292 -3.24 8.68 -11.80
N ALA A 293 -4.04 9.03 -10.79
CA ALA A 293 -4.30 8.16 -9.65
C ALA A 293 -4.84 6.77 -10.07
N ASN A 294 -5.63 6.72 -11.15
CA ASN A 294 -6.14 5.49 -11.73
C ASN A 294 -5.00 4.59 -12.27
N ILE A 295 -4.17 5.11 -13.17
CA ILE A 295 -3.05 4.37 -13.77
C ILE A 295 -2.00 4.02 -12.70
N ALA A 296 -1.75 4.92 -11.75
CA ALA A 296 -0.82 4.68 -10.65
C ALA A 296 -1.25 3.51 -9.77
N THR A 297 -2.56 3.36 -9.55
CA THR A 297 -3.13 2.24 -8.78
C THR A 297 -2.94 0.92 -9.53
N ASP A 298 -3.18 0.90 -10.84
CA ASP A 298 -2.95 -0.29 -11.66
C ASP A 298 -1.46 -0.66 -11.69
N HIS A 299 -0.60 0.34 -11.96
CA HIS A 299 0.85 0.17 -11.97
C HIS A 299 1.38 -0.33 -10.63
N ASN A 300 0.82 0.12 -9.51
CA ASN A 300 1.21 -0.37 -8.18
C ASN A 300 0.90 -1.87 -8.02
N GLN A 301 -0.29 -2.33 -8.44
CA GLN A 301 -0.63 -3.76 -8.40
C GLN A 301 0.29 -4.59 -9.30
N LEU A 302 0.53 -4.12 -10.54
CA LEU A 302 1.46 -4.79 -11.45
C LEU A 302 2.87 -4.85 -10.88
N THR A 303 3.31 -3.79 -10.19
CA THR A 303 4.61 -3.73 -9.52
C THR A 303 4.71 -4.80 -8.43
N MET A 304 3.74 -4.85 -7.51
CA MET A 304 3.72 -5.82 -6.42
C MET A 304 3.68 -7.28 -6.92
N GLU A 305 2.87 -7.55 -7.94
CA GLU A 305 2.79 -8.89 -8.53
C GLU A 305 4.09 -9.28 -9.23
N THR A 306 4.66 -8.37 -10.02
CA THR A 306 5.89 -8.60 -10.78
C THR A 306 7.09 -8.80 -9.86
N MET A 307 7.17 -8.05 -8.76
CA MET A 307 8.19 -8.25 -7.71
C MET A 307 8.15 -9.67 -7.16
N LYS A 308 6.98 -10.19 -6.77
CA LYS A 308 6.84 -11.55 -6.25
C LYS A 308 7.26 -12.60 -7.27
N LYS A 309 6.82 -12.44 -8.53
CA LYS A 309 7.09 -13.38 -9.61
C LYS A 309 8.57 -13.43 -9.98
N ILE A 310 9.21 -12.28 -10.13
CA ILE A 310 10.63 -12.21 -10.50
C ILE A 310 11.50 -12.68 -9.33
N ALA A 311 11.16 -12.36 -8.09
CA ALA A 311 11.91 -12.84 -6.93
C ALA A 311 12.03 -14.37 -6.96
N GLN A 312 10.93 -15.08 -7.23
CA GLN A 312 10.93 -16.54 -7.31
C GLN A 312 11.87 -17.10 -8.40
N ARG A 313 12.02 -16.41 -9.53
CA ARG A 313 12.94 -16.79 -10.62
C ARG A 313 14.42 -16.64 -10.22
N HIS A 314 14.71 -15.71 -9.32
CA HIS A 314 16.04 -15.45 -8.76
C HIS A 314 16.34 -16.24 -7.48
N GLY A 315 15.49 -17.24 -7.15
CA GLY A 315 15.63 -18.01 -5.91
C GLY A 315 15.40 -17.18 -4.64
N LEU A 316 14.66 -16.08 -4.76
CA LEU A 316 14.30 -15.15 -3.69
C LEU A 316 12.79 -15.20 -3.43
N VAL A 317 12.37 -14.63 -2.30
CA VAL A 317 10.97 -14.35 -2.00
C VAL A 317 10.83 -12.88 -1.62
N CYS A 318 9.92 -12.19 -2.30
CA CYS A 318 9.57 -10.81 -2.00
C CYS A 318 8.47 -10.75 -0.93
N LEU A 319 8.80 -10.22 0.24
CA LEU A 319 7.87 -10.00 1.34
C LEU A 319 7.35 -8.56 1.29
N LEU A 320 6.03 -8.41 1.15
CA LEU A 320 5.34 -7.12 1.13
C LEU A 320 4.62 -6.82 2.46
N HIS A 321 4.71 -7.71 3.44
CA HIS A 321 4.11 -7.49 4.76
C HIS A 321 4.77 -6.29 5.43
N GLU A 322 4.01 -5.49 6.17
CA GLU A 322 4.46 -4.20 6.73
C GLU A 322 5.51 -4.37 7.84
N LYS A 323 5.48 -5.53 8.50
CA LYS A 323 6.43 -5.89 9.56
C LYS A 323 6.86 -7.37 9.48
N PRO A 324 7.65 -7.79 8.49
CA PRO A 324 8.01 -9.20 8.33
C PRO A 324 8.89 -9.70 9.50
N PHE A 325 9.74 -8.82 10.04
CA PHE A 325 10.66 -9.10 11.14
C PHE A 325 10.45 -8.11 12.29
N ALA A 326 10.45 -8.61 13.53
CA ALA A 326 10.34 -7.74 14.70
C ALA A 326 11.68 -7.08 15.03
N GLY A 327 11.64 -5.89 15.63
CA GLY A 327 12.84 -5.20 16.13
C GLY A 327 13.67 -4.44 15.09
N ILE A 328 13.32 -4.49 13.80
CA ILE A 328 13.93 -3.69 12.71
C ILE A 328 12.88 -2.85 11.99
N ASN A 329 13.25 -1.96 11.06
CA ASN A 329 12.30 -1.14 10.28
C ASN A 329 11.25 -2.02 9.57
N GLY A 330 10.04 -1.46 9.42
CA GLY A 330 8.98 -2.09 8.65
C GLY A 330 8.92 -1.54 7.23
N SER A 331 8.10 -2.14 6.38
CA SER A 331 7.88 -1.70 5.00
C SER A 331 6.64 -0.81 4.88
N GLY A 332 6.81 0.40 4.36
CA GLY A 332 5.75 1.34 4.03
C GLY A 332 5.39 1.36 2.54
N LYS A 333 4.34 2.11 2.22
CA LYS A 333 4.08 2.57 0.86
C LYS A 333 3.80 4.07 0.87
N HIS A 334 4.73 4.92 0.50
CA HIS A 334 4.46 6.37 0.52
C HIS A 334 3.59 6.75 -0.67
N ASN A 335 2.43 7.33 -0.40
CA ASN A 335 1.46 7.77 -1.40
C ASN A 335 1.64 9.27 -1.64
N ASN A 336 2.44 9.62 -2.64
CA ASN A 336 2.69 11.00 -3.04
C ASN A 336 1.52 11.52 -3.90
N TRP A 337 0.55 12.17 -3.26
CA TRP A 337 -0.69 12.63 -3.87
C TRP A 337 -0.64 14.12 -4.22
N SER A 338 -1.12 14.44 -5.43
CA SER A 338 -1.35 15.81 -5.88
C SER A 338 -2.53 15.88 -6.84
N MET A 339 -2.84 17.05 -7.40
CA MET A 339 -3.89 17.24 -8.40
C MET A 339 -3.46 18.26 -9.45
N SER A 340 -3.72 17.95 -10.72
CA SER A 340 -3.33 18.79 -11.84
C SER A 340 -4.47 18.96 -12.82
N THR A 341 -4.57 20.13 -13.44
CA THR A 341 -5.49 20.38 -14.54
C THR A 341 -5.09 19.56 -15.77
N ASN A 342 -6.03 19.35 -16.71
CA ASN A 342 -5.77 18.58 -17.93
C ASN A 342 -4.77 19.25 -18.89
N ASP A 343 -4.43 20.53 -18.71
CA ASP A 343 -3.36 21.24 -19.41
C ASP A 343 -2.00 21.21 -18.65
N GLY A 344 -1.93 20.50 -17.52
CA GLY A 344 -0.68 20.19 -16.83
C GLY A 344 -0.31 21.12 -15.66
N TYR A 345 -1.19 22.05 -15.27
CA TYR A 345 -0.95 22.93 -14.13
C TYR A 345 -1.23 22.22 -12.79
N ASN A 346 -0.22 22.11 -11.94
CA ASN A 346 -0.34 21.52 -10.61
C ASN A 346 -0.95 22.53 -9.62
N LEU A 347 -2.10 22.19 -9.03
CA LEU A 347 -2.86 23.07 -8.13
C LEU A 347 -2.24 23.17 -6.72
N LEU A 348 -1.32 22.27 -6.40
CA LEU A 348 -0.53 22.28 -5.16
C LEU A 348 0.89 22.82 -5.37
N ASP A 349 1.21 23.37 -6.55
CA ASP A 349 2.48 24.06 -6.74
C ASP A 349 2.42 25.48 -6.14
N PRO A 350 3.23 25.79 -5.12
CA PRO A 350 3.26 27.10 -4.48
C PRO A 350 3.83 28.19 -5.42
N GLY A 351 4.57 27.82 -6.46
CA GLY A 351 5.24 28.76 -7.34
C GLY A 351 6.36 29.55 -6.65
N LYS A 352 6.74 30.70 -7.25
CA LYS A 352 7.83 31.54 -6.73
C LYS A 352 7.40 32.46 -5.58
N THR A 353 6.15 32.91 -5.58
CA THR A 353 5.55 33.79 -4.56
C THR A 353 4.31 33.13 -3.95
N PRO A 354 4.48 32.17 -3.03
CA PRO A 354 3.37 31.35 -2.53
C PRO A 354 2.31 32.15 -1.77
N HIS A 355 2.71 33.28 -1.17
CA HIS A 355 1.83 34.19 -0.45
C HIS A 355 0.89 35.00 -1.36
N GLU A 356 1.26 35.21 -2.62
CA GLU A 356 0.45 35.92 -3.62
C GLU A 356 -0.45 34.95 -4.40
N ASN A 357 -0.13 33.65 -4.38
CA ASN A 357 -0.85 32.63 -5.13
C ASN A 357 -2.14 32.21 -4.40
N ALA A 358 -3.18 33.05 -4.47
CA ALA A 358 -4.47 32.80 -3.84
C ALA A 358 -5.10 31.46 -4.26
N LYS A 359 -4.92 31.05 -5.52
CA LYS A 359 -5.40 29.74 -6.02
C LYS A 359 -4.75 28.60 -5.24
N PHE A 360 -3.42 28.58 -5.17
CA PHE A 360 -2.68 27.59 -4.38
C PHE A 360 -3.11 27.58 -2.91
N LEU A 361 -3.24 28.76 -2.28
CA LEU A 361 -3.65 28.86 -0.87
C LEU A 361 -5.04 28.28 -0.62
N VAL A 362 -6.00 28.46 -1.54
CA VAL A 362 -7.33 27.85 -1.44
C VAL A 362 -7.24 26.33 -1.50
N PHE A 363 -6.48 25.76 -2.44
CA PHE A 363 -6.30 24.31 -2.52
C PHE A 363 -5.53 23.74 -1.33
N LEU A 364 -4.48 24.41 -0.86
CA LEU A 364 -3.71 24.03 0.32
C LEU A 364 -4.60 24.00 1.57
N CYS A 365 -5.35 25.08 1.82
CA CYS A 365 -6.27 25.19 2.94
C CYS A 365 -7.42 24.18 2.85
N ALA A 366 -7.92 23.88 1.65
CA ALA A 366 -8.93 22.84 1.45
C ALA A 366 -8.40 21.45 1.86
N VAL A 367 -7.14 21.12 1.52
CA VAL A 367 -6.52 19.86 1.94
C VAL A 367 -6.34 19.80 3.45
N ILE A 368 -5.84 20.87 4.09
CA ILE A 368 -5.67 20.94 5.55
C ILE A 368 -7.01 20.78 6.27
N LYS A 369 -8.04 21.49 5.80
CA LYS A 369 -9.42 21.37 6.31
C LYS A 369 -9.93 19.93 6.19
N ALA A 370 -9.76 19.31 5.02
CA ALA A 370 -10.23 17.96 4.78
C ALA A 370 -9.57 16.93 5.72
N ILE A 371 -8.26 17.05 5.93
CA ILE A 371 -7.50 16.16 6.82
C ILE A 371 -7.92 16.36 8.28
N ASP A 372 -8.13 17.61 8.72
CA ASP A 372 -8.55 17.91 10.10
C ASP A 372 -10.00 17.50 10.40
N GLU A 373 -10.88 17.53 9.40
CA GLU A 373 -12.27 17.10 9.57
C GLU A 373 -12.44 15.59 9.51
N TYR A 374 -11.62 14.87 8.76
CA TYR A 374 -11.76 13.42 8.58
C TYR A 374 -10.49 12.61 8.94
N PRO A 375 -9.80 12.89 10.07
CA PRO A 375 -8.57 12.17 10.43
C PRO A 375 -8.82 10.68 10.68
N GLU A 376 -9.98 10.30 11.22
CA GLU A 376 -10.31 8.91 11.52
C GLU A 376 -10.51 8.09 10.25
N LEU A 377 -11.17 8.67 9.24
CA LEU A 377 -11.36 8.02 7.94
C LEU A 377 -10.03 7.86 7.19
N LEU A 378 -9.14 8.86 7.29
CA LEU A 378 -7.80 8.77 6.71
C LEU A 378 -6.95 7.70 7.39
N ARG A 379 -7.01 7.59 8.73
CA ARG A 379 -6.38 6.49 9.48
C ARG A 379 -6.96 5.13 9.07
N MET A 380 -8.27 5.02 8.87
CA MET A 380 -8.93 3.80 8.41
C MET A 380 -8.42 3.38 7.03
N SER A 381 -8.27 4.33 6.10
CA SER A 381 -7.80 4.03 4.73
C SER A 381 -6.41 3.38 4.66
N ALA A 382 -5.62 3.48 5.74
CA ALA A 382 -4.31 2.87 5.89
C ALA A 382 -4.30 1.71 6.91
N SER A 383 -5.46 1.19 7.34
CA SER A 383 -5.56 0.15 8.36
C SER A 383 -5.42 -1.27 7.78
N SER A 384 -4.62 -2.08 8.46
CA SER A 384 -4.57 -3.54 8.30
C SER A 384 -3.91 -4.15 9.55
N ALA A 385 -4.16 -5.45 9.79
CA ALA A 385 -3.53 -6.17 10.90
C ALA A 385 -2.00 -6.05 10.86
N GLY A 386 -1.39 -6.21 9.67
CA GLY A 386 0.07 -6.06 9.50
C GLY A 386 0.58 -4.65 9.79
N ASN A 387 -0.15 -3.61 9.36
CA ASN A 387 0.28 -2.22 9.54
C ASN A 387 0.23 -1.75 11.00
N ASP A 388 -0.62 -2.34 11.84
CA ASP A 388 -0.64 -2.06 13.28
C ASP A 388 0.69 -2.44 13.97
N HIS A 389 1.43 -3.42 13.41
CA HIS A 389 2.79 -3.76 13.89
C HIS A 389 3.87 -2.79 13.40
N ARG A 390 3.57 -1.96 12.40
CA ARG A 390 4.52 -1.01 11.79
C ARG A 390 4.40 0.38 12.40
N LEU A 391 3.19 0.94 12.48
CA LEU A 391 2.96 2.35 12.83
C LEU A 391 3.47 2.73 14.22
N GLY A 392 3.98 3.96 14.35
CA GLY A 392 4.44 4.55 15.61
C GLY A 392 5.85 4.15 16.08
N LYS A 393 6.63 3.46 15.25
CA LYS A 393 8.01 3.05 15.54
C LYS A 393 8.86 3.10 14.27
N SER A 394 10.19 3.24 14.42
CA SER A 394 11.17 2.97 13.36
C SER A 394 10.83 3.60 11.99
N GLU A 395 10.77 4.93 11.94
CA GLU A 395 10.44 5.75 10.74
C GLU A 395 8.99 5.63 10.22
N ALA A 396 8.16 4.75 10.76
CA ALA A 396 6.73 4.74 10.45
C ALA A 396 6.00 5.80 11.29
N PRO A 397 5.09 6.62 10.72
CA PRO A 397 4.38 7.66 11.46
C PRO A 397 3.50 7.10 12.58
N PRO A 398 3.22 7.87 13.65
CA PRO A 398 2.29 7.47 14.70
C PRO A 398 0.86 7.39 14.18
N ALA A 399 -0.02 6.77 14.98
CA ALA A 399 -1.45 6.64 14.69
C ALA A 399 -2.26 7.95 14.83
N ILE A 400 -1.58 9.07 15.06
CA ILE A 400 -2.16 10.42 15.19
C ILE A 400 -1.98 11.12 13.85
N ILE A 401 -3.07 11.39 13.12
CA ILE A 401 -3.00 12.15 11.87
C ILE A 401 -2.55 13.57 12.17
N SER A 402 -1.53 14.03 11.43
CA SER A 402 -1.04 15.40 11.47
C SER A 402 -0.45 15.80 10.13
N VAL A 403 -0.39 17.11 9.89
CA VAL A 403 0.14 17.69 8.65
C VAL A 403 1.43 18.43 8.92
N PHE A 404 2.48 18.04 8.21
CA PHE A 404 3.74 18.78 8.14
C PHE A 404 3.73 19.70 6.92
N LEU A 405 3.89 21.01 7.15
CA LEU A 405 4.00 22.01 6.07
C LEU A 405 5.41 22.61 5.94
N GLY A 406 6.23 22.47 6.99
CA GLY A 406 7.49 23.16 7.13
C GLY A 406 7.35 24.66 7.40
N GLU A 407 8.46 25.29 7.79
CA GLU A 407 8.43 26.65 8.37
C GLU A 407 7.83 27.71 7.46
N GLN A 408 8.18 27.71 6.16
CA GLN A 408 7.75 28.78 5.24
C GLN A 408 6.24 28.82 5.05
N LEU A 409 5.61 27.66 4.81
CA LEU A 409 4.17 27.59 4.61
C LEU A 409 3.42 27.78 5.93
N THR A 410 3.93 27.24 7.04
CA THR A 410 3.34 27.48 8.36
C THR A 410 3.35 28.98 8.70
N ASP A 411 4.43 29.69 8.41
CA ASP A 411 4.51 31.14 8.61
C ASP A 411 3.49 31.91 7.74
N ILE A 412 3.31 31.52 6.47
CA ILE A 412 2.29 32.11 5.59
C ILE A 412 0.88 31.92 6.18
N LEU A 413 0.57 30.73 6.71
CA LEU A 413 -0.73 30.49 7.35
C LEU A 413 -0.90 31.33 8.63
N ILE A 414 0.13 31.47 9.45
CA ILE A 414 0.09 32.34 10.63
C ILE A 414 -0.13 33.82 10.23
N GLN A 415 0.48 34.28 9.15
CA GLN A 415 0.25 35.64 8.63
C GLN A 415 -1.18 35.84 8.12
N LEU A 416 -1.78 34.83 7.48
CA LEU A 416 -3.20 34.87 7.07
C LEU A 416 -4.13 35.03 8.28
N GLU A 417 -3.81 34.43 9.43
CA GLU A 417 -4.55 34.63 10.68
C GLU A 417 -4.50 36.09 11.16
N ASN A 418 -3.32 36.71 11.10
CA ASN A 418 -3.05 38.04 11.65
C ASN A 418 -3.48 39.22 10.74
N GLY A 419 -4.14 38.95 9.61
CA GLY A 419 -4.79 40.00 8.79
C GLY A 419 -3.99 40.48 7.57
N GLY A 420 -3.01 39.71 7.10
CA GLY A 420 -2.38 39.93 5.79
C GLY A 420 -1.03 39.24 5.66
N VAL A 421 -0.74 38.70 4.48
CA VAL A 421 0.57 38.09 4.18
C VAL A 421 1.48 39.15 3.57
N VAL A 422 2.54 39.51 4.29
CA VAL A 422 3.42 40.63 3.92
C VAL A 422 4.70 40.15 3.24
N CYS A 423 5.19 38.96 3.59
CA CYS A 423 6.37 38.35 2.98
C CYS A 423 6.46 36.84 3.28
N SER A 424 7.23 36.10 2.48
CA SER A 424 7.64 34.72 2.80
C SER A 424 9.12 34.68 3.20
N LYS A 425 9.50 33.88 4.21
CA LYS A 425 10.93 33.62 4.53
C LYS A 425 11.69 33.23 3.25
N ARG A 426 12.81 33.91 2.97
CA ARG A 426 13.66 33.67 1.78
C ARG A 426 14.55 32.44 1.98
N ARG A 427 14.82 31.70 0.90
CA ARG A 427 15.78 30.58 0.88
C ARG A 427 17.19 31.10 1.16
N GLU A 428 17.81 30.65 2.24
CA GLU A 428 19.19 31.00 2.61
C GLU A 428 20.20 30.29 1.68
N LYS A 429 21.38 30.89 1.47
CA LYS A 429 22.49 30.22 0.79
C LYS A 429 23.22 29.34 1.81
N LEU A 430 23.41 28.06 1.50
CA LEU A 430 24.26 27.17 2.29
C LEU A 430 25.72 27.48 1.95
N GLN A 431 26.46 28.02 2.92
CA GLN A 431 27.91 28.01 2.84
C GLN A 431 28.41 26.62 3.18
N ILE A 432 28.65 25.82 2.14
CA ILE A 432 29.42 24.59 2.28
C ILE A 432 30.88 25.05 2.33
N GLY A 433 31.59 24.74 3.42
CA GLY A 433 32.96 25.23 3.70
C GLY A 433 34.06 24.75 2.74
N VAL A 434 33.69 24.38 1.50
CA VAL A 434 34.56 23.89 0.44
C VAL A 434 34.23 24.64 -0.85
N SER A 435 35.21 25.38 -1.38
CA SER A 435 35.04 26.27 -2.54
C SER A 435 34.83 25.57 -3.88
N THR A 436 35.12 24.27 -3.98
CA THR A 436 34.92 23.47 -5.19
C THR A 436 33.47 23.05 -5.41
N LEU A 437 32.62 23.18 -4.39
CA LEU A 437 31.22 22.78 -4.46
C LEU A 437 30.33 23.97 -4.87
N PRO A 438 29.26 23.72 -5.64
CA PRO A 438 28.32 24.78 -5.99
C PRO A 438 27.64 25.32 -4.73
N VAL A 439 27.39 26.63 -4.71
CA VAL A 439 26.60 27.26 -3.65
C VAL A 439 25.18 26.68 -3.69
N LEU A 440 24.87 25.78 -2.76
CA LEU A 440 23.53 25.23 -2.62
C LEU A 440 22.62 26.27 -1.98
N ARG A 441 21.36 26.29 -2.41
CA ARG A 441 20.32 27.06 -1.72
C ARG A 441 19.62 26.12 -0.75
N LYS A 442 19.47 26.53 0.51
CA LYS A 442 18.68 25.80 1.49
C LYS A 442 17.24 25.78 1.00
N ASP A 443 16.63 24.60 0.94
CA ASP A 443 15.20 24.51 0.68
C ASP A 443 14.42 25.15 1.84
N SER A 444 13.23 25.67 1.52
CA SER A 444 12.42 26.43 2.48
C SER A 444 11.75 25.56 3.54
N THR A 445 11.81 24.25 3.38
CA THR A 445 11.32 23.24 4.32
C THR A 445 12.33 22.11 4.44
N ASP A 446 12.59 21.66 5.67
CA ASP A 446 13.26 20.39 5.92
C ASP A 446 12.24 19.25 5.86
N ARG A 447 12.63 18.02 5.54
CA ARG A 447 11.70 16.88 5.44
C ARG A 447 11.50 16.26 6.82
N ASN A 448 10.30 16.35 7.39
CA ASN A 448 9.98 15.63 8.61
C ASN A 448 9.49 14.22 8.28
N ARG A 449 10.30 13.20 8.62
CA ARG A 449 10.00 11.77 8.36
C ARG A 449 8.87 11.20 9.23
N THR A 450 8.61 11.80 10.38
CA THR A 450 7.72 11.25 11.42
C THR A 450 6.25 11.64 11.25
N SER A 451 5.95 12.58 10.35
CA SER A 451 4.59 13.04 10.10
C SER A 451 3.83 12.09 9.15
N PRO A 452 2.55 11.78 9.44
CA PRO A 452 1.68 11.02 8.55
C PRO A 452 1.50 11.63 7.17
N LEU A 453 1.25 12.95 7.09
CA LEU A 453 1.11 13.69 5.84
C LEU A 453 2.09 14.86 5.79
N ALA A 454 3.04 14.79 4.86
CA ALA A 454 4.03 15.85 4.68
C ALA A 454 3.86 16.55 3.33
N PHE A 455 3.79 17.88 3.35
CA PHE A 455 3.85 18.68 2.13
C PHE A 455 5.28 18.72 1.62
N THR A 456 5.56 18.05 0.51
CA THR A 456 6.91 17.90 -0.07
C THR A 456 7.09 18.77 -1.32
N GLY A 457 6.79 20.06 -1.17
CA GLY A 457 7.04 21.10 -2.16
C GLY A 457 5.88 21.38 -3.11
N ASN A 458 5.28 20.35 -3.70
CA ASN A 458 4.17 20.50 -4.66
C ASN A 458 3.14 19.35 -4.62
N LYS A 459 3.14 18.60 -3.52
CA LYS A 459 2.34 17.39 -3.29
C LYS A 459 2.31 17.06 -1.80
N PHE A 460 1.36 16.24 -1.38
CA PHE A 460 1.33 15.64 -0.06
C PHE A 460 1.78 14.19 -0.11
N GLU A 461 2.74 13.85 0.73
CA GLU A 461 3.24 12.48 0.91
C GLU A 461 2.52 11.84 2.10
N PHE A 462 1.66 10.86 1.84
CA PHE A 462 0.96 10.10 2.88
C PHE A 462 1.70 8.80 3.20
N ARG A 463 2.31 8.73 4.39
CA ARG A 463 3.26 7.67 4.78
C ARG A 463 2.67 6.48 5.54
N MET A 464 1.39 6.56 5.89
CA MET A 464 0.75 5.50 6.68
C MET A 464 0.36 4.29 5.84
N VAL A 465 0.28 4.42 4.51
CA VAL A 465 -0.27 3.34 3.65
C VAL A 465 0.57 2.06 3.81
N PRO A 466 -0.09 0.90 4.02
CA PRO A 466 0.60 -0.39 4.16
C PRO A 466 1.35 -0.80 2.88
N SER A 467 2.51 -1.45 3.01
CA SER A 467 3.30 -1.98 1.88
C SER A 467 2.57 -3.06 1.08
N SER A 468 1.64 -3.80 1.69
CA SER A 468 0.84 -4.84 1.02
C SER A 468 -0.47 -4.32 0.40
N ALA A 469 -0.97 -3.16 0.84
CA ALA A 469 -2.29 -2.67 0.45
C ALA A 469 -2.32 -2.01 -0.94
N SER A 470 -3.48 -2.01 -1.59
CA SER A 470 -3.69 -1.15 -2.78
C SER A 470 -3.70 0.32 -2.35
N ILE A 471 -3.10 1.20 -3.17
CA ILE A 471 -3.19 2.65 -2.94
C ILE A 471 -4.59 3.21 -3.22
N ALA A 472 -5.51 2.42 -3.79
CA ALA A 472 -6.86 2.85 -4.11
C ALA A 472 -7.61 3.42 -2.90
N ASP A 473 -7.60 2.72 -1.76
CA ASP A 473 -8.41 3.09 -0.59
C ASP A 473 -7.99 4.44 0.00
N ALA A 474 -6.67 4.67 0.10
CA ALA A 474 -6.11 5.94 0.54
C ALA A 474 -6.51 7.09 -0.40
N ASN A 475 -6.45 6.87 -1.71
CA ASN A 475 -6.78 7.88 -2.70
C ASN A 475 -8.30 8.12 -2.82
N VAL A 476 -9.14 7.10 -2.64
CA VAL A 476 -10.61 7.26 -2.55
C VAL A 476 -10.96 8.19 -1.40
N VAL A 477 -10.38 7.96 -0.22
CA VAL A 477 -10.61 8.81 0.95
C VAL A 477 -10.08 10.22 0.70
N LEU A 478 -8.80 10.38 0.33
CA LEU A 478 -8.18 11.69 0.07
C LEU A 478 -8.96 12.52 -0.95
N ASN A 479 -9.30 11.93 -2.10
CA ASN A 479 -10.05 12.62 -3.14
C ASN A 479 -11.43 13.08 -2.63
N THR A 480 -12.14 12.23 -1.88
CA THR A 480 -13.50 12.51 -1.40
C THR A 480 -13.53 13.56 -0.30
N ILE A 481 -12.63 13.47 0.69
CA ILE A 481 -12.55 14.46 1.78
C ILE A 481 -12.16 15.84 1.23
N VAL A 482 -11.26 15.89 0.24
CA VAL A 482 -10.85 17.15 -0.39
C VAL A 482 -11.95 17.68 -1.31
N ALA A 483 -12.69 16.82 -2.02
CA ALA A 483 -13.87 17.22 -2.78
C ALA A 483 -14.92 17.89 -1.86
N GLU A 484 -15.13 17.36 -0.64
CA GLU A 484 -16.03 17.97 0.33
C GLU A 484 -15.57 19.35 0.79
N ALA A 485 -14.30 19.48 1.18
CA ALA A 485 -13.75 20.77 1.57
C ALA A 485 -13.85 21.81 0.43
N LEU A 486 -13.53 21.41 -0.81
CA LEU A 486 -13.68 22.28 -1.98
C LEU A 486 -15.14 22.62 -2.28
N SER A 487 -16.08 21.68 -2.09
CA SER A 487 -17.51 21.95 -2.26
C SER A 487 -17.98 23.03 -1.29
N GLN A 488 -17.63 22.92 -0.01
CA GLN A 488 -18.02 23.91 1.01
C GLN A 488 -17.41 25.29 0.73
N ILE A 489 -16.16 25.34 0.26
CA ILE A 489 -15.50 26.59 -0.14
C ILE A 489 -16.21 27.18 -1.38
N ALA A 490 -16.48 26.36 -2.40
CA ALA A 490 -17.16 26.80 -3.63
C ALA A 490 -18.56 27.34 -3.34
N ASP A 491 -19.36 26.61 -2.56
CA ASP A 491 -20.73 27.00 -2.18
C ASP A 491 -20.79 28.37 -1.49
N ARG A 492 -19.72 28.75 -0.79
CA ARG A 492 -19.58 30.05 -0.11
C ARG A 492 -19.09 31.14 -1.06
N LEU A 493 -18.03 30.86 -1.83
CA LEU A 493 -17.42 31.84 -2.74
C LEU A 493 -18.34 32.19 -3.93
N GLU A 494 -19.17 31.25 -4.40
CA GLU A 494 -20.17 31.50 -5.46
C GLU A 494 -21.24 32.53 -5.06
N LYS A 495 -21.45 32.74 -3.75
CA LYS A 495 -22.42 33.70 -3.21
C LYS A 495 -21.79 35.03 -2.78
N ALA A 496 -20.49 35.19 -2.98
CA ALA A 496 -19.75 36.37 -2.54
C ALA A 496 -20.00 37.56 -3.48
N GLU A 497 -20.27 38.74 -2.93
CA GLU A 497 -20.32 39.99 -3.70
C GLU A 497 -18.91 40.47 -4.08
N ASP A 498 -17.95 40.37 -3.14
CA ASP A 498 -16.52 40.58 -3.39
C ASP A 498 -15.77 39.26 -3.23
N PHE A 499 -15.43 38.66 -4.37
CA PHE A 499 -14.72 37.39 -4.43
C PHE A 499 -13.36 37.44 -3.71
N HIS A 500 -12.56 38.49 -3.93
CA HIS A 500 -11.20 38.54 -3.39
C HIS A 500 -11.22 38.74 -1.87
N ALA A 501 -12.11 39.59 -1.36
CA ALA A 501 -12.29 39.77 0.07
C ALA A 501 -12.81 38.50 0.75
N GLU A 502 -13.78 37.82 0.13
CA GLU A 502 -14.34 36.59 0.71
C GLU A 502 -13.33 35.43 0.69
N VAL A 503 -12.48 35.32 -0.34
CA VAL A 503 -11.36 34.35 -0.36
C VAL A 503 -10.45 34.54 0.85
N GLN A 504 -10.02 35.77 1.15
CA GLN A 504 -9.17 36.05 2.32
C GLN A 504 -9.86 35.67 3.63
N LYS A 505 -11.17 35.96 3.74
CA LYS A 505 -11.98 35.60 4.92
C LYS A 505 -12.10 34.08 5.08
N VAL A 506 -12.38 33.34 4.01
CA VAL A 506 -12.44 31.87 4.02
C VAL A 506 -11.11 31.27 4.44
N LEU A 507 -10.00 31.73 3.85
CA LEU A 507 -8.66 31.25 4.19
C LEU A 507 -8.34 31.48 5.66
N LYS A 508 -8.60 32.68 6.18
CA LYS A 508 -8.40 33.02 7.59
C LYS A 508 -9.21 32.11 8.51
N GLU A 509 -10.50 31.93 8.23
CA GLU A 509 -11.37 31.07 9.03
C GLU A 509 -10.92 29.61 9.02
N ILE A 510 -10.49 29.10 7.85
CA ILE A 510 -9.99 27.73 7.73
C ILE A 510 -8.72 27.56 8.57
N VAL A 511 -7.76 28.47 8.46
CA VAL A 511 -6.53 28.40 9.24
C VAL A 511 -6.83 28.43 10.74
N VAL A 512 -7.68 29.35 11.20
CA VAL A 512 -8.02 29.46 12.63
C VAL A 512 -8.65 28.18 13.17
N LYS A 513 -9.57 27.57 12.41
CA LYS A 513 -10.30 26.35 12.83
C LYS A 513 -9.47 25.08 12.73
N HIS A 514 -8.64 24.97 11.69
CA HIS A 514 -7.99 23.71 11.32
C HIS A 514 -6.48 23.70 11.58
N LYS A 515 -5.87 24.78 12.10
CA LYS A 515 -4.43 24.80 12.45
C LYS A 515 -4.01 23.75 13.49
N ARG A 516 -4.96 23.21 14.26
CA ARG A 516 -4.70 22.18 15.28
C ARG A 516 -4.01 20.93 14.69
N ILE A 517 -4.29 20.58 13.42
CA ILE A 517 -3.70 19.42 12.73
C ILE A 517 -2.25 19.66 12.29
N ILE A 518 -1.80 20.92 12.24
CA ILE A 518 -0.47 21.27 11.75
C ILE A 518 0.56 21.03 12.85
N PHE A 519 1.53 20.16 12.56
CA PHE A 519 2.60 19.83 13.48
C PHE A 519 3.93 19.64 12.76
N ASN A 520 4.92 20.47 13.12
CA ASN A 520 6.25 20.45 12.51
C ASN A 520 7.32 19.77 13.37
N GLY A 521 6.95 19.22 14.54
CA GLY A 521 7.87 18.60 15.50
C GLY A 521 8.04 17.09 15.32
N ASN A 522 8.70 16.46 16.30
CA ASN A 522 8.89 15.01 16.32
C ASN A 522 7.59 14.27 16.69
N GLY A 523 7.02 13.52 15.74
CA GLY A 523 5.78 12.76 15.93
C GLY A 523 5.88 11.58 16.90
N TYR A 524 7.09 11.15 17.28
CA TYR A 524 7.30 10.03 18.23
C TYR A 524 7.38 10.46 19.67
N SER A 525 7.43 11.77 19.93
CA SER A 525 7.64 12.28 21.27
C SER A 525 6.37 12.09 22.10
N LYS A 526 6.53 11.78 23.40
CA LYS A 526 5.37 11.66 24.31
C LYS A 526 4.65 13.00 24.46
N GLU A 527 5.40 14.09 24.36
CA GLU A 527 4.90 15.45 24.36
C GLU A 527 3.93 15.69 23.19
N TRP A 528 4.18 15.09 22.01
CA TRP A 528 3.24 15.15 20.90
C TRP A 528 1.95 14.37 21.17
N GLU A 529 2.03 13.19 21.80
CA GLU A 529 0.83 12.43 22.17
C GLU A 529 -0.07 13.23 23.13
N GLU A 530 0.52 13.86 24.15
CA GLU A 530 -0.21 14.70 25.11
C GLU A 530 -0.77 15.98 24.46
N GLU A 531 0.02 16.64 23.61
CA GLU A 531 -0.40 17.86 22.92
C GLU A 531 -1.48 17.59 21.88
N ALA A 532 -1.37 16.49 21.12
CA ALA A 532 -2.40 16.05 20.17
C ALA A 532 -3.73 15.78 20.89
N ALA A 533 -3.69 15.11 22.04
CA ALA A 533 -4.89 14.91 22.87
C ALA A 533 -5.49 16.25 23.35
N ARG A 534 -4.64 17.20 23.78
CA ARG A 534 -5.08 18.54 24.19
C ARG A 534 -5.72 19.33 23.04
N ARG A 535 -5.26 19.10 21.81
CA ARG A 535 -5.81 19.66 20.56
C ARG A 535 -7.08 18.95 20.07
N GLY A 536 -7.46 17.84 20.70
CA GLY A 536 -8.59 17.01 20.29
C GLY A 536 -8.35 16.21 19.02
N LEU A 537 -7.09 15.87 18.71
CA LEU A 537 -6.75 14.98 17.60
C LEU A 537 -6.89 13.51 18.03
N PRO A 538 -7.54 12.66 17.22
CA PRO A 538 -7.73 11.26 17.57
C PRO A 538 -6.42 10.48 17.46
N ASN A 539 -6.21 9.54 18.39
CA ASN A 539 -5.08 8.61 18.41
C ASN A 539 -5.62 7.17 18.30
N ILE A 540 -5.84 6.70 17.07
CA ILE A 540 -6.50 5.41 16.80
C ILE A 540 -5.43 4.34 16.55
N LYS A 541 -4.98 3.71 17.64
CA LYS A 541 -3.82 2.82 17.64
C LYS A 541 -4.06 1.50 16.89
N SER A 542 -5.28 0.98 16.88
CA SER A 542 -5.60 -0.31 16.27
C SER A 542 -6.50 -0.20 15.03
N THR A 543 -6.35 -1.15 14.11
CA THR A 543 -7.21 -1.32 12.94
C THR A 543 -8.65 -1.58 13.36
N VAL A 544 -8.87 -2.38 14.41
CA VAL A 544 -10.22 -2.67 14.92
C VAL A 544 -10.93 -1.40 15.37
N ASP A 545 -10.23 -0.47 16.03
CA ASP A 545 -10.83 0.82 16.43
C ASP A 545 -11.04 1.77 15.24
N ALA A 546 -10.25 1.64 14.17
CA ALA A 546 -10.36 2.48 12.99
C ALA A 546 -11.55 2.10 12.09
N ILE A 547 -11.88 0.80 11.99
CA ILE A 547 -12.90 0.28 11.07
C ILE A 547 -14.31 0.89 11.29
N PRO A 548 -14.82 1.05 12.54
CA PRO A 548 -16.12 1.67 12.80
C PRO A 548 -16.29 3.08 12.21
N HIS A 549 -15.21 3.83 12.00
CA HIS A 549 -15.30 5.16 11.43
C HIS A 549 -15.80 5.15 9.97
N LEU A 550 -15.67 4.03 9.24
CA LEU A 550 -16.21 3.88 7.90
C LEU A 550 -17.73 4.03 7.83
N ILE A 551 -18.44 3.55 8.86
CA ILE A 551 -19.91 3.58 8.96
C ILE A 551 -20.41 4.67 9.91
N SER A 552 -19.55 5.60 10.31
CA SER A 552 -19.99 6.79 11.07
C SER A 552 -20.97 7.61 10.22
N GLU A 553 -21.97 8.23 10.85
CA GLU A 553 -22.96 9.08 10.15
C GLU A 553 -22.28 10.15 9.28
N LYS A 554 -21.19 10.73 9.80
CA LYS A 554 -20.37 11.70 9.09
C LYS A 554 -19.73 11.13 7.82
N SER A 555 -19.20 9.90 7.86
CA SER A 555 -18.57 9.27 6.71
C SER A 555 -19.60 8.81 5.68
N ILE A 556 -20.74 8.26 6.12
CA ILE A 556 -21.85 7.89 5.23
C ILE A 556 -22.34 9.12 4.46
N ALA A 557 -22.61 10.23 5.17
CA ALA A 557 -23.06 11.48 4.55
C ALA A 557 -22.05 12.02 3.54
N LEU A 558 -20.75 11.94 3.84
CA LEU A 558 -19.67 12.33 2.94
C LEU A 558 -19.72 11.54 1.62
N PHE A 559 -19.70 10.21 1.70
CA PHE A 559 -19.64 9.37 0.51
C PHE A 559 -20.93 9.40 -0.32
N GLU A 560 -22.09 9.48 0.32
CA GLU A 560 -23.39 9.59 -0.37
C GLU A 560 -23.54 10.94 -1.08
N LYS A 561 -23.17 12.05 -0.42
CA LYS A 561 -23.23 13.40 -1.01
C LYS A 561 -22.42 13.48 -2.31
N HIS A 562 -21.24 12.89 -2.33
CA HIS A 562 -20.36 12.87 -3.51
C HIS A 562 -20.60 11.68 -4.45
N LYS A 563 -21.56 10.80 -4.14
CA LYS A 563 -21.91 9.60 -4.93
C LYS A 563 -20.71 8.68 -5.20
N VAL A 564 -19.82 8.57 -4.22
CA VAL A 564 -18.61 7.74 -4.33
C VAL A 564 -18.90 6.32 -3.86
N LEU A 565 -19.50 6.20 -2.66
CA LEU A 565 -19.99 4.94 -2.10
C LEU A 565 -21.39 5.12 -1.52
N SER A 566 -22.24 4.12 -1.66
CA SER A 566 -23.54 4.05 -0.99
C SER A 566 -23.39 3.58 0.46
N LYS A 567 -24.43 3.79 1.28
CA LYS A 567 -24.49 3.21 2.63
C LYS A 567 -24.26 1.70 2.62
N SER A 568 -24.90 0.94 1.72
CA SER A 568 -24.73 -0.52 1.65
C SER A 568 -23.29 -0.91 1.31
N GLU A 569 -22.64 -0.21 0.37
CA GLU A 569 -21.24 -0.45 0.00
C GLU A 569 -20.28 -0.17 1.18
N LEU A 570 -20.58 0.83 2.02
CA LEU A 570 -19.79 1.13 3.22
C LEU A 570 -19.91 0.05 4.30
N TYR A 571 -21.12 -0.41 4.60
CA TYR A 571 -21.34 -1.52 5.55
C TYR A 571 -20.68 -2.81 5.08
N SER A 572 -20.72 -3.08 3.78
CA SER A 572 -20.02 -4.24 3.19
C SER A 572 -18.53 -4.20 3.45
N ARG A 573 -17.88 -3.07 3.17
CA ARG A 573 -16.45 -2.89 3.40
C ARG A 573 -16.11 -2.97 4.87
N TYR A 574 -16.96 -2.43 5.75
CA TYR A 574 -16.82 -2.56 7.20
C TYR A 574 -16.73 -4.03 7.63
N GLU A 575 -17.68 -4.87 7.19
CA GLU A 575 -17.65 -6.31 7.50
C GLU A 575 -16.43 -7.01 6.91
N ILE A 576 -16.08 -6.72 5.64
CA ILE A 576 -14.91 -7.32 4.98
C ILE A 576 -13.62 -7.00 5.73
N HIS A 577 -13.44 -5.76 6.18
CA HIS A 577 -12.24 -5.37 6.93
C HIS A 577 -12.16 -6.07 8.30
N LEU A 578 -13.28 -6.21 9.02
CA LEU A 578 -13.30 -6.93 10.29
C LEU A 578 -13.03 -8.43 10.11
N GLU A 579 -13.68 -9.06 9.12
CA GLU A 579 -13.44 -10.47 8.81
C GLU A 579 -12.00 -10.73 8.39
N ALA A 580 -11.42 -9.86 7.56
CA ALA A 580 -10.03 -9.98 7.12
C ALA A 580 -9.07 -9.90 8.32
N TYR A 581 -9.30 -8.97 9.24
CA TYR A 581 -8.52 -8.86 10.48
C TYR A 581 -8.60 -10.14 11.32
N ILE A 582 -9.83 -10.62 11.59
CA ILE A 582 -10.07 -11.84 12.37
C ILE A 582 -9.36 -13.04 11.73
N LYS A 583 -9.55 -13.24 10.42
CA LYS A 583 -8.96 -14.37 9.68
C LYS A 583 -7.44 -14.32 9.72
N GLN A 584 -6.84 -13.15 9.52
CA GLN A 584 -5.39 -12.96 9.56
C GLN A 584 -4.81 -13.34 10.93
N ILE A 585 -5.31 -12.74 12.01
CA ILE A 585 -4.81 -13.04 13.38
C ILE A 585 -5.07 -14.50 13.76
N ASN A 586 -6.18 -15.08 13.32
CA ASN A 586 -6.48 -16.50 13.56
C ASN A 586 -5.48 -17.43 12.86
N ILE A 587 -5.13 -17.16 11.59
CA ILE A 587 -4.11 -17.93 10.86
C ILE A 587 -2.75 -17.80 11.54
N GLU A 588 -2.39 -16.60 11.99
CA GLU A 588 -1.16 -16.36 12.75
C GLU A 588 -1.15 -17.16 14.07
N ALA A 589 -2.23 -17.11 14.85
CA ALA A 589 -2.35 -17.84 16.10
C ALA A 589 -2.26 -19.36 15.91
N LEU A 590 -2.97 -19.92 14.92
CA LEU A 590 -2.93 -21.34 14.60
C LEU A 590 -1.54 -21.79 14.14
N THR A 591 -0.89 -21.00 13.29
CA THR A 591 0.49 -21.27 12.84
C THR A 591 1.46 -21.23 14.03
N MET A 592 1.30 -20.26 14.93
CA MET A 592 2.11 -20.15 16.14
C MET A 592 1.96 -21.38 17.03
N LEU A 593 0.74 -21.87 17.22
CA LEU A 593 0.44 -23.08 17.98
C LEU A 593 1.06 -24.33 17.34
N GLU A 594 0.96 -24.47 16.02
CA GLU A 594 1.54 -25.58 15.28
C GLU A 594 3.06 -25.61 15.42
N MET A 595 3.73 -24.47 15.16
CA MET A 595 5.18 -24.34 15.31
C MET A 595 5.61 -24.63 16.76
N SER A 596 4.88 -24.10 17.74
CA SER A 596 5.16 -24.31 19.16
C SER A 596 5.14 -25.79 19.53
N LYS A 597 4.09 -26.52 19.12
CA LYS A 597 3.87 -27.92 19.51
C LYS A 597 4.73 -28.90 18.71
N ARG A 598 4.90 -28.66 17.41
CA ARG A 598 5.47 -29.63 16.47
C ARG A 598 6.94 -29.37 16.14
N GLN A 599 7.44 -28.16 16.36
CA GLN A 599 8.83 -27.79 16.04
C GLN A 599 9.61 -27.40 17.29
N ILE A 600 9.19 -26.33 17.99
CA ILE A 600 9.96 -25.74 19.10
C ILE A 600 10.00 -26.67 20.31
N MET A 601 8.85 -27.11 20.83
CA MET A 601 8.83 -27.97 22.02
C MET A 601 9.62 -29.27 21.85
N PRO A 602 9.46 -30.06 20.75
CA PRO A 602 10.24 -31.28 20.56
C PRO A 602 11.75 -31.03 20.48
N ALA A 603 12.17 -29.97 19.77
CA ALA A 603 13.58 -29.58 19.67
C ALA A 603 14.17 -29.24 21.05
N VAL A 604 13.47 -28.43 21.84
CA VAL A 604 13.90 -28.05 23.19
C VAL A 604 13.97 -29.26 24.11
N ILE A 605 12.96 -30.15 24.08
CA ILE A 605 12.94 -31.37 24.90
C ILE A 605 14.11 -32.29 24.54
N LYS A 606 14.41 -32.44 23.24
CA LYS A 606 15.57 -33.21 22.78
C LYS A 606 16.87 -32.65 23.38
N TYR A 607 17.06 -31.34 23.30
CA TYR A 607 18.25 -30.68 23.85
C TYR A 607 18.35 -30.79 25.38
N ILE A 608 17.23 -30.66 26.10
CA ILE A 608 17.17 -30.90 27.56
C ILE A 608 17.65 -32.32 27.90
N ASN A 609 17.20 -33.33 27.15
CA ASN A 609 17.62 -34.72 27.37
C ASN A 609 19.11 -34.91 27.10
N GLU A 610 19.64 -34.32 26.02
CA GLU A 610 21.07 -34.36 25.69
C GLU A 610 21.92 -33.72 26.81
N LEU A 611 21.50 -32.54 27.30
CA LEU A 611 22.16 -31.87 28.44
C LEU A 611 22.11 -32.72 29.72
N ALA A 612 20.95 -33.28 30.05
CA ALA A 612 20.78 -34.11 31.24
C ALA A 612 21.64 -35.39 31.17
N SER A 613 21.68 -36.06 30.03
CA SER A 613 22.55 -37.21 29.78
C SER A 613 24.03 -36.83 29.88
N GLY A 614 24.42 -35.68 29.32
CA GLY A 614 25.78 -35.15 29.42
C GLY A 614 26.21 -34.90 30.86
N ILE A 615 25.37 -34.23 31.67
CA ILE A 615 25.64 -33.98 33.09
C ILE A 615 25.84 -35.30 33.85
N ASN A 616 24.94 -36.27 33.63
CA ASN A 616 25.01 -37.55 34.30
C ASN A 616 26.28 -38.33 33.92
N ALA A 617 26.66 -38.31 32.63
CA ALA A 617 27.88 -38.95 32.15
C ALA A 617 29.14 -38.33 32.78
N VAL A 618 29.22 -37.00 32.86
CA VAL A 618 30.34 -36.30 33.51
C VAL A 618 30.43 -36.67 34.99
N LYS A 619 29.30 -36.66 35.71
CA LYS A 619 29.26 -37.04 37.14
C LYS A 619 29.67 -38.49 37.37
N ALA A 620 29.28 -39.40 36.47
CA ALA A 620 29.60 -40.82 36.57
C ALA A 620 31.10 -41.13 36.46
N THR A 621 31.91 -40.24 35.88
CA THR A 621 33.37 -40.44 35.77
C THR A 621 34.11 -40.38 37.11
N GLY A 622 33.51 -39.78 38.15
CA GLY A 622 34.13 -39.64 39.47
C GLY A 622 35.31 -38.66 39.54
N CYS A 623 35.60 -37.91 38.48
CA CYS A 623 36.77 -37.02 38.42
C CYS A 623 36.62 -35.67 39.16
N GLY A 624 35.46 -35.40 39.77
CA GLY A 624 35.19 -34.15 40.48
C GLY A 624 35.05 -32.91 39.58
N ALA A 625 34.69 -33.09 38.31
CA ALA A 625 34.46 -31.99 37.37
C ALA A 625 33.29 -31.08 37.81
N ASP A 626 33.44 -29.77 37.66
CA ASP A 626 32.39 -28.78 37.95
C ASP A 626 31.30 -28.81 36.85
N THR A 627 30.07 -29.17 37.23
CA THR A 627 28.90 -29.23 36.34
C THR A 627 27.91 -28.07 36.54
N SER A 628 28.29 -27.05 37.30
CA SER A 628 27.38 -25.94 37.68
C SER A 628 26.82 -25.19 36.46
N ALA A 629 27.62 -24.98 35.42
CA ALA A 629 27.20 -24.29 34.19
C ALA A 629 26.13 -25.08 33.43
N GLN A 630 26.34 -26.39 33.22
CA GLN A 630 25.38 -27.26 32.52
C GLN A 630 24.08 -27.41 33.31
N GLU A 631 24.18 -27.55 34.63
CA GLU A 631 23.00 -27.59 35.50
C GLU A 631 22.22 -26.28 35.50
N GLY A 632 22.91 -25.14 35.50
CA GLY A 632 22.29 -23.82 35.39
C GLY A 632 21.49 -23.67 34.10
N LEU A 633 22.11 -24.02 32.97
CA LEU A 633 21.45 -23.99 31.66
C LEU A 633 20.24 -24.93 31.61
N LEU A 634 20.37 -26.16 32.11
CA LEU A 634 19.28 -27.14 32.17
C LEU A 634 18.09 -26.61 32.98
N ARG A 635 18.34 -25.98 34.14
CA ARG A 635 17.30 -25.38 34.98
C ARG A 635 16.60 -24.22 34.26
N GLU A 636 17.37 -23.35 33.60
CA GLU A 636 16.81 -22.21 32.88
C GLU A 636 15.94 -22.66 31.71
N ILE A 637 16.45 -23.53 30.83
CA ILE A 637 15.70 -24.03 29.67
C ILE A 637 14.42 -24.75 30.12
N SER A 638 14.51 -25.59 31.15
CA SER A 638 13.35 -26.32 31.69
C SER A 638 12.28 -25.36 32.24
N ALA A 639 12.69 -24.29 32.92
CA ALA A 639 11.77 -23.28 33.44
C ALA A 639 11.08 -22.50 32.31
N VAL A 640 11.83 -22.08 31.28
CA VAL A 640 11.28 -21.37 30.12
C VAL A 640 10.35 -22.30 29.32
N LEU A 641 10.71 -23.57 29.12
CA LEU A 641 9.85 -24.55 28.44
C LEU A 641 8.52 -24.78 29.18
N ALA A 642 8.54 -24.85 30.52
CA ALA A 642 7.33 -24.98 31.32
C ALA A 642 6.41 -23.75 31.15
N SER A 643 6.99 -22.54 31.17
CA SER A 643 6.27 -21.30 30.88
C SER A 643 5.70 -21.29 29.46
N PHE A 644 6.52 -21.66 28.47
CA PHE A 644 6.13 -21.74 27.06
C PHE A 644 4.94 -22.68 26.88
N LYS A 645 4.97 -23.89 27.45
CA LYS A 645 3.85 -24.84 27.39
C LYS A 645 2.57 -24.29 28.03
N LYS A 646 2.68 -23.58 29.16
CA LYS A 646 1.53 -22.93 29.79
C LYS A 646 0.91 -21.86 28.87
N LYS A 647 1.75 -21.03 28.23
CA LYS A 647 1.30 -19.99 27.29
C LYS A 647 0.70 -20.57 26.01
N VAL A 648 1.25 -21.68 25.50
CA VAL A 648 0.64 -22.46 24.41
C VAL A 648 -0.78 -22.90 24.79
N GLY A 649 -0.97 -23.49 25.98
CA GLY A 649 -2.31 -23.88 26.45
C GLY A 649 -3.28 -22.70 26.61
N LYS A 650 -2.79 -21.54 27.07
CA LYS A 650 -3.59 -20.30 27.15
C LYS A 650 -4.04 -19.85 25.76
N LEU A 651 -3.13 -19.81 24.78
CA LEU A 651 -3.46 -19.41 23.41
C LEU A 651 -4.45 -20.37 22.76
N GLU A 652 -4.29 -21.70 22.95
CA GLU A 652 -5.25 -22.71 22.46
C GLU A 652 -6.67 -22.48 23.00
N SER A 653 -6.78 -22.22 24.30
CA SER A 653 -8.08 -21.94 24.95
C SER A 653 -8.74 -20.70 24.33
N LEU A 654 -7.98 -19.62 24.14
CA LEU A 654 -8.51 -18.38 23.59
C LEU A 654 -8.90 -18.52 22.11
N VAL A 655 -8.14 -19.25 21.31
CA VAL A 655 -8.49 -19.53 19.91
C VAL A 655 -9.76 -20.38 19.82
N SER A 656 -9.92 -21.35 20.73
CA SER A 656 -11.13 -22.18 20.79
C SER A 656 -12.35 -21.37 21.22
N GLU A 657 -12.21 -20.52 22.24
CA GLU A 657 -13.24 -19.57 22.68
C GLU A 657 -13.65 -18.64 21.52
N ALA A 658 -12.68 -18.06 20.82
CA ALA A 658 -12.94 -17.21 19.66
C ALA A 658 -13.68 -17.92 18.52
N ALA A 659 -13.44 -19.22 18.32
CA ALA A 659 -14.14 -20.02 17.32
C ALA A 659 -15.61 -20.22 17.67
N GLU A 660 -15.91 -20.41 18.96
CA GLU A 660 -17.27 -20.62 19.50
C GLU A 660 -18.05 -19.31 19.73
N MET A 661 -17.40 -18.14 19.63
CA MET A 661 -18.08 -16.85 19.72
C MET A 661 -19.08 -16.66 18.58
N HIS A 662 -20.36 -16.52 18.95
CA HIS A 662 -21.49 -16.15 18.09
C HIS A 662 -21.86 -14.66 18.17
N GLU A 663 -20.99 -13.82 18.74
CA GLU A 663 -21.19 -12.37 18.79
C GLU A 663 -21.03 -11.71 17.41
N ASN A 664 -21.33 -10.42 17.32
CA ASN A 664 -21.11 -9.65 16.10
C ASN A 664 -19.62 -9.63 15.70
N THR A 665 -19.35 -9.37 14.41
CA THR A 665 -18.00 -9.38 13.84
C THR A 665 -17.06 -8.42 14.56
N TYR A 666 -17.56 -7.27 15.02
CA TYR A 666 -16.77 -6.28 15.73
C TYR A 666 -16.25 -6.77 17.09
N ASN A 667 -17.12 -7.33 17.93
CA ASN A 667 -16.73 -7.85 19.24
C ASN A 667 -15.77 -9.03 19.09
N LYS A 668 -15.98 -9.87 18.08
CA LYS A 668 -15.03 -10.93 17.74
C LYS A 668 -13.66 -10.35 17.37
N ALA A 669 -13.60 -9.31 16.55
CA ALA A 669 -12.34 -8.63 16.23
C ALA A 669 -11.67 -8.01 17.47
N CYS A 670 -12.45 -7.40 18.38
CA CYS A 670 -11.96 -6.90 19.67
C CYS A 670 -11.38 -8.02 20.52
N PHE A 671 -12.02 -9.19 20.57
CA PHE A 671 -11.50 -10.35 21.29
C PHE A 671 -10.14 -10.82 20.74
N TYR A 672 -10.01 -10.92 19.42
CA TYR A 672 -8.72 -11.25 18.80
C TYR A 672 -7.63 -10.23 19.14
N ARG A 673 -7.94 -8.94 19.09
CA ARG A 673 -6.99 -7.86 19.44
C ARG A 673 -6.60 -7.90 20.93
N ASP A 674 -7.57 -8.01 21.82
CA ASP A 674 -7.37 -7.78 23.27
C ASP A 674 -6.93 -9.02 24.03
N LYS A 675 -7.20 -10.22 23.48
CA LYS A 675 -6.90 -11.50 24.14
C LYS A 675 -5.92 -12.36 23.33
N VAL A 676 -6.26 -12.67 22.09
CA VAL A 676 -5.48 -13.61 21.26
C VAL A 676 -4.11 -13.02 20.93
N LEU A 677 -4.06 -11.79 20.41
CA LEU A 677 -2.81 -11.12 20.05
C LEU A 677 -1.87 -10.93 21.25
N VAL A 678 -2.43 -10.54 22.41
CA VAL A 678 -1.66 -10.42 23.66
C VAL A 678 -1.07 -11.77 24.09
N ALA A 679 -1.84 -12.86 23.97
CA ALA A 679 -1.34 -14.20 24.26
C ALA A 679 -0.28 -14.68 23.25
N MET A 680 -0.37 -14.26 21.99
CA MET A 680 0.68 -14.50 20.99
C MET A 680 1.96 -13.76 21.37
N ASP A 681 1.91 -12.48 21.72
CA ASP A 681 3.09 -11.72 22.15
C ASP A 681 3.73 -12.33 23.42
N ASP A 682 2.92 -12.75 24.39
CA ASP A 682 3.37 -13.48 25.59
C ASP A 682 4.14 -14.75 25.21
N LEU A 683 3.58 -15.54 24.28
CA LEU A 683 4.16 -16.81 23.83
C LEU A 683 5.45 -16.59 23.03
N ARG A 684 5.48 -15.56 22.18
CA ARG A 684 6.67 -15.17 21.42
C ARG A 684 7.85 -14.90 22.33
N ASN A 685 7.66 -14.15 23.42
CA ASN A 685 8.74 -13.81 24.35
C ASN A 685 9.48 -15.05 24.89
N ASP A 686 8.74 -16.13 25.20
CA ASP A 686 9.36 -17.37 25.65
C ASP A 686 10.03 -18.13 24.50
N GLY A 687 9.42 -18.13 23.30
CA GLY A 687 10.00 -18.76 22.11
C GLY A 687 11.31 -18.11 21.67
N ASP A 688 11.34 -16.77 21.63
CA ASP A 688 12.53 -15.98 21.31
C ASP A 688 13.62 -16.20 22.37
N LYS A 689 13.25 -16.35 23.65
CA LYS A 689 14.21 -16.70 24.71
C LYS A 689 14.78 -18.11 24.53
N LEU A 690 13.95 -19.09 24.16
CA LEU A 690 14.40 -20.47 23.92
C LEU A 690 15.41 -20.53 22.76
N GLU A 691 15.20 -19.74 21.69
CA GLU A 691 16.16 -19.63 20.58
C GLU A 691 17.57 -19.26 21.06
N THR A 692 17.69 -18.39 22.07
CA THR A 692 18.99 -17.94 22.58
C THR A 692 19.70 -18.95 23.49
N LEU A 693 18.99 -19.96 23.99
CA LEU A 693 19.50 -20.93 24.96
C LEU A 693 19.79 -22.31 24.34
N VAL A 694 19.09 -22.66 23.27
CA VAL A 694 19.21 -23.96 22.60
C VAL A 694 20.35 -23.92 21.58
N ASP A 695 21.03 -25.05 21.41
CA ASP A 695 22.04 -25.21 20.37
C ASP A 695 21.45 -24.91 18.98
N LYS A 696 22.19 -24.16 18.17
CA LYS A 696 21.84 -23.83 16.79
C LYS A 696 21.51 -25.08 15.97
N GLU A 697 22.26 -26.17 16.15
CA GLU A 697 22.06 -27.41 15.38
C GLU A 697 20.74 -28.13 15.72
N VAL A 698 20.15 -27.84 16.88
CA VAL A 698 18.87 -28.42 17.32
C VAL A 698 17.70 -27.49 17.00
N TRP A 699 17.95 -26.19 16.85
CA TRP A 699 16.90 -25.22 16.57
C TRP A 699 16.23 -25.49 15.20
N PRO A 700 14.89 -25.61 15.14
CA PRO A 700 14.22 -26.24 14.00
C PRO A 700 14.05 -25.32 12.78
N MET A 701 14.45 -24.05 12.87
CA MET A 701 14.15 -23.05 11.85
C MET A 701 15.26 -22.01 11.70
N PRO A 702 15.43 -21.37 10.53
CA PRO A 702 16.42 -20.33 10.32
C PRO A 702 16.24 -19.14 11.28
N THR A 703 17.36 -18.63 11.79
CA THR A 703 17.43 -17.45 12.66
C THR A 703 17.32 -16.14 11.85
N TYR A 704 17.07 -15.01 12.52
CA TYR A 704 17.07 -13.70 11.84
C TYR A 704 18.42 -13.36 11.21
N SER A 705 19.54 -13.74 11.86
CA SER A 705 20.88 -13.55 11.31
C SER A 705 21.01 -14.19 9.94
N GLU A 706 20.51 -15.42 9.79
CA GLU A 706 20.53 -16.20 8.55
C GLU A 706 19.64 -15.57 7.47
N LEU A 707 18.44 -15.15 7.85
CA LEU A 707 17.45 -14.58 6.92
C LEU A 707 17.84 -13.19 6.39
N LEU A 708 18.53 -12.37 7.20
CA LEU A 708 18.75 -10.95 6.90
C LEU A 708 20.12 -10.65 6.28
N PHE A 709 21.18 -11.40 6.65
CA PHE A 709 22.55 -11.04 6.26
C PHE A 709 23.16 -11.95 5.18
N PHE A 710 22.69 -13.20 5.07
CA PHE A 710 23.26 -14.20 4.17
C PHE A 710 22.51 -14.34 2.82
N VAL A 711 21.69 -13.34 2.46
CA VAL A 711 20.94 -13.26 1.19
C VAL A 711 21.84 -12.94 0.00
#